data_AF-A0A964Q0Y8-F1
#
_entry.id   AF-A0A964Q0Y8-F1
#
_cell.length_a   1.000
_cell.length_b   1.000
_cell.length_c   1.000
_cell.angle_alpha   90.00
_cell.angle_beta   90.00
_cell.angle_gamma   90.00
#
_symmetry.space_group_name_H-M   'P 1'
#
loop_
_entity.id
_entity.type
_entity.pdbx_description
1 polymer ?
#
loop_
_entity_poly.entity_id
_entity_poly.type
_entity_poly.pdbx_seq_one_letter_code
_entity_poly.pdbx_strand_id
1 'polypeptide(L)'
;MAFVFPGSLMTFPSSNRFTWTMSRMIPILFLILAQACWGQIPFQEGVELRDKMKELSEKWLKQPDEESAGELIRLLSFHPQTLVRREKSSLVPLARWANELLAGVSEEKSPLRLRQWNVQVKKKLEESSRRGDLQAVQLIARTAAGVEAGALAGLWLGDLALESGNLEEAVFWWKMPLFPLAPPASTNASGELKARVILAEMCRGNDSGSFREKLNDFLTQHPNASGSLLGKKGNYKELFTGLIKKDLLPHHADWSDYAACPERNSLVPSRTTPQKLGHWCSLDPLLQVTIGEEENPKKGPAAPRLFPPIPSPDLTVHPLIVEPWLIHQEGTRILATHLGTGKTQKWFDAGITSSQEDTPGKVHALAFVPPSFVVACLGSEFPKALFPLEGATPPPPFQGKLVCLKVNEKGAELQWQAAYPLESASRFDSPPLCHQGRVVTAVRTQKEGKETVRLYCHFLDSRQEGELIWTLEPASDSGGWGALPGSQSALVRCGTDVIWTGRNGAMAAVEIATGVVRWARVPEAAEPKKGPSNLSATKTFFSQGGLFTLVEGKDLVRGIDPYSGTILWERECPGANGLIGGWDDRVIVATENGLRALNTFDGSDKKGWTAPGDGAKLPSSGKGFLLGQTLVWPTVKGIFSADMQSGLPAADLTIFHNAPPGNLALSGGYFISAGRVFISVYASEEKWKKHGVAWPKESPSPAQSSGKDAGNSNESPSQSLRFDFSPLQEKVKWRAEAPFSGNTGGVSSIARGKDCWYWLHDQALERRKWDGALVWKTLLPFPCAWIEDSNETALVAGYRGVVGLEAATGKEKWRALVPHGLKEGKGSPFSAGPWLVCARQGSGLAVIDTVQGRLEWESHLPGSGWPLPGAHWNLGLAVQPSFAALFLPDSLGGLWLLNFTEKKLQKLESGQGVAWASTASLPGRFFGLKVNGEIQCRDALGSLAWKMQAVPATWSTGAPGILRTFDESLIAGIPTNLGFLLQRLAADRPRALWPKPLLLPEVNSPAQVQVINRVALVPVGGKEALVDLESGKEIPGEIPSAKKGDCHWNCISTANRTLLWTNPQPSWAVQVSWLGCAWEFQPDGIYPKGIELLSLTPSLAAGKSLHLNSYAGRGSTRLDLSPYFFFVPELRFRSIPPFSKPVLLSSQEKVLVHLPGTIYCLQP
;
A
#
# COMPACT_ATOMS: atom_id res chain seq x y z
N MET A 1 42.02 -29.14 -37.64
CA MET A 1 43.30 -28.44 -37.41
C MET A 1 44.38 -29.48 -37.23
N ALA A 2 45.35 -29.54 -38.14
CA ALA A 2 46.52 -30.41 -38.02
C ALA A 2 47.62 -29.68 -37.25
N PHE A 3 48.11 -30.26 -36.16
CA PHE A 3 49.25 -29.73 -35.42
C PHE A 3 50.49 -30.56 -35.73
N VAL A 4 51.49 -29.87 -36.31
CA VAL A 4 52.86 -30.34 -36.50
C VAL A 4 53.60 -30.15 -35.18
N PHE A 5 54.18 -31.22 -34.64
CA PHE A 5 55.13 -31.15 -33.52
C PHE A 5 56.57 -31.11 -34.06
N PRO A 6 57.46 -30.24 -33.54
CA PRO A 6 58.89 -30.40 -33.75
C PRO A 6 59.45 -31.41 -32.76
N GLY A 7 60.28 -32.32 -33.29
CA GLY A 7 60.89 -33.40 -32.54
C GLY A 7 61.98 -32.94 -31.58
N SER A 8 62.12 -33.69 -30.49
CA SER A 8 63.36 -33.81 -29.73
C SER A 8 63.44 -35.24 -29.21
N LEU A 9 64.49 -35.93 -29.65
CA LEU A 9 64.80 -37.33 -29.36
C LEU A 9 65.18 -37.51 -27.89
N MET A 10 64.54 -38.47 -27.22
CA MET A 10 65.15 -39.22 -26.13
C MET A 10 64.88 -40.71 -26.34
N THR A 11 65.96 -41.46 -26.51
CA THR A 11 65.99 -42.91 -26.65
C THR A 11 65.90 -43.58 -25.28
N PHE A 12 65.01 -44.57 -25.13
CA PHE A 12 65.09 -45.61 -24.10
C PHE A 12 64.83 -47.00 -24.71
N PRO A 13 65.44 -48.07 -24.19
CA PRO A 13 65.58 -49.34 -24.88
C PRO A 13 64.39 -50.28 -24.68
N SER A 14 64.30 -51.20 -25.64
CA SER A 14 63.34 -52.29 -25.80
C SER A 14 63.10 -53.14 -24.56
N SER A 15 61.82 -53.30 -24.16
CA SER A 15 61.34 -54.55 -23.57
C SER A 15 59.83 -54.77 -23.79
N ASN A 16 59.51 -55.98 -24.24
CA ASN A 16 58.18 -56.49 -24.64
C ASN A 16 57.18 -56.66 -23.47
N ARG A 17 56.82 -55.59 -22.76
CA ARG A 17 55.74 -55.62 -21.74
C ARG A 17 54.66 -54.53 -21.91
N PHE A 18 54.59 -53.86 -23.05
CA PHE A 18 53.72 -52.69 -23.23
C PHE A 18 52.34 -52.95 -23.87
N THR A 19 52.09 -54.14 -24.41
CA THR A 19 50.87 -54.41 -25.19
C THR A 19 49.64 -54.77 -24.36
N TRP A 20 49.78 -55.17 -23.09
CA TRP A 20 48.63 -55.49 -22.23
C TRP A 20 48.07 -54.28 -21.45
N THR A 21 48.88 -53.25 -21.21
CA THR A 21 48.46 -52.04 -20.47
C THR A 21 47.76 -51.01 -21.35
N MET A 22 48.06 -50.95 -22.65
CA MET A 22 47.45 -50.03 -23.62
C MET A 22 45.95 -50.27 -23.84
N SER A 23 45.49 -51.53 -23.88
CA SER A 23 44.07 -51.86 -24.12
C SER A 23 43.15 -51.43 -22.97
N ARG A 24 43.66 -51.36 -21.73
CA ARG A 24 42.93 -50.82 -20.57
C ARG A 24 43.13 -49.32 -20.39
N MET A 25 44.27 -48.78 -20.83
CA MET A 25 44.49 -47.34 -20.80
C MET A 25 43.66 -46.60 -21.83
N ILE A 26 43.41 -47.14 -23.03
CA ILE A 26 42.66 -46.42 -24.07
C ILE A 26 41.24 -46.04 -23.62
N PRO A 27 40.41 -46.94 -23.05
CA PRO A 27 39.09 -46.56 -22.53
C PRO A 27 39.16 -45.55 -21.40
N ILE A 28 40.17 -45.65 -20.52
CA ILE A 28 40.39 -44.74 -19.39
C ILE A 28 40.86 -43.38 -19.89
N LEU A 29 41.77 -43.32 -20.86
CA LEU A 29 42.22 -42.09 -21.51
C LEU A 29 41.08 -41.46 -22.31
N PHE A 30 40.22 -42.26 -22.94
CA PHE A 30 39.03 -41.78 -23.64
C PHE A 30 37.98 -41.24 -22.66
N LEU A 31 37.82 -41.86 -21.48
CA LEU A 31 36.97 -41.35 -20.40
C LEU A 31 37.54 -40.07 -19.78
N ILE A 32 38.86 -40.00 -19.57
CA ILE A 32 39.55 -38.82 -19.03
C ILE A 32 39.54 -37.68 -20.07
N LEU A 33 39.76 -37.98 -21.35
CA LEU A 33 39.66 -37.00 -22.44
C LEU A 33 38.20 -36.59 -22.70
N ALA A 34 37.23 -37.50 -22.55
CA ALA A 34 35.81 -37.14 -22.62
C ALA A 34 35.39 -36.25 -21.43
N GLN A 35 35.86 -36.55 -20.21
CA GLN A 35 35.65 -35.69 -19.04
C GLN A 35 36.35 -34.32 -19.18
N ALA A 36 37.56 -34.28 -19.74
CA ALA A 36 38.30 -33.04 -19.96
C ALA A 36 37.70 -32.21 -21.11
N CYS A 37 37.21 -32.83 -22.17
CA CYS A 37 36.58 -32.15 -23.32
C CYS A 37 35.12 -31.74 -23.05
N TRP A 38 34.42 -32.34 -22.09
CA TRP A 38 33.08 -31.91 -21.67
C TRP A 38 33.10 -30.64 -20.79
N GLY A 39 34.28 -30.15 -20.40
CA GLY A 39 34.42 -29.02 -19.49
C GLY A 39 34.17 -27.64 -20.08
N GLN A 40 34.22 -27.44 -21.41
CA GLN A 40 34.14 -26.09 -22.00
C GLN A 40 33.65 -26.14 -23.46
N ILE A 41 32.35 -26.30 -23.69
CA ILE A 41 31.77 -26.02 -25.01
C ILE A 41 31.02 -24.68 -24.90
N PRO A 42 31.55 -23.57 -25.47
CA PRO A 42 30.76 -22.36 -25.61
C PRO A 42 29.49 -22.70 -26.38
N PHE A 43 28.36 -22.14 -25.92
CA PHE A 43 27.06 -22.37 -26.52
C PHE A 43 27.10 -22.19 -28.06
N GLN A 44 26.92 -23.26 -28.83
CA GLN A 44 26.85 -23.22 -30.30
C GLN A 44 25.40 -23.38 -30.77
N GLU A 45 24.90 -22.36 -31.48
CA GLU A 45 23.61 -22.41 -32.16
C GLU A 45 23.64 -23.45 -33.29
N GLY A 46 22.68 -24.37 -33.33
CA GLY A 46 22.53 -25.34 -34.42
C GLY A 46 21.96 -24.70 -35.68
N VAL A 47 22.74 -23.90 -36.41
CA VAL A 47 22.28 -23.13 -37.59
C VAL A 47 21.64 -24.02 -38.66
N GLU A 48 22.27 -25.15 -39.00
CA GLU A 48 21.74 -26.09 -39.99
C GLU A 48 20.40 -26.71 -39.53
N LEU A 49 20.32 -27.09 -38.25
CA LEU A 49 19.11 -27.67 -37.65
C LEU A 49 17.98 -26.64 -37.57
N ARG A 50 18.31 -25.36 -37.34
CA ARG A 50 17.35 -24.25 -37.36
C ARG A 50 16.71 -24.10 -38.73
N ASP A 51 17.51 -24.05 -39.79
CA ASP A 51 17.00 -23.82 -41.14
C ASP A 51 16.15 -25.02 -41.61
N LYS A 52 16.59 -26.24 -41.28
CA LYS A 52 15.81 -27.46 -41.48
C LYS A 52 14.48 -27.47 -40.70
N MET A 53 14.48 -27.01 -39.44
CA MET A 53 13.25 -26.91 -38.65
C MET A 53 12.28 -25.87 -39.20
N LYS A 54 12.77 -24.76 -39.79
CA LYS A 54 11.91 -23.79 -40.49
C LYS A 54 11.21 -24.42 -41.69
N GLU A 55 11.98 -25.09 -42.55
CA GLU A 55 11.46 -25.79 -43.72
C GLU A 55 10.40 -26.84 -43.31
N LEU A 56 10.72 -27.68 -42.33
CA LEU A 56 9.79 -28.70 -41.81
C LEU A 56 8.54 -28.07 -41.20
N SER A 57 8.68 -26.96 -40.45
CA SER A 57 7.55 -26.23 -39.87
C SER A 57 6.61 -25.70 -40.94
N GLU A 58 7.15 -25.10 -42.01
CA GLU A 58 6.35 -24.58 -43.13
C GLU A 58 5.64 -25.70 -43.90
N LYS A 59 6.33 -26.82 -44.15
CA LYS A 59 5.73 -28.01 -44.79
C LYS A 59 4.62 -28.61 -43.91
N TRP A 60 4.91 -28.80 -42.62
CA TRP A 60 3.98 -29.38 -41.64
C TRP A 60 2.70 -28.55 -41.47
N LEU A 61 2.83 -27.22 -41.38
CA LEU A 61 1.68 -26.31 -41.25
C LEU A 61 0.78 -26.28 -42.50
N LYS A 62 1.34 -26.56 -43.69
CA LYS A 62 0.55 -26.68 -44.92
C LYS A 62 -0.20 -28.01 -44.99
N GLN A 63 0.50 -29.11 -44.74
CA GLN A 63 -0.07 -30.46 -44.78
C GLN A 63 0.76 -31.42 -43.91
N PRO A 64 0.25 -31.89 -42.77
CA PRO A 64 0.92 -32.92 -41.99
C PRO A 64 0.98 -34.24 -42.79
N ASP A 65 2.18 -34.74 -43.08
CA ASP A 65 2.40 -35.98 -43.82
C ASP A 65 3.36 -36.95 -43.07
N GLU A 66 3.46 -38.20 -43.53
CA GLU A 66 4.30 -39.24 -42.92
C GLU A 66 5.81 -38.94 -43.01
N GLU A 67 6.23 -38.20 -44.02
CA GLU A 67 7.64 -37.88 -44.25
C GLU A 67 8.10 -36.83 -43.22
N SER A 68 7.37 -35.72 -43.14
CA SER A 68 7.60 -34.67 -42.15
C SER A 68 7.44 -35.18 -40.73
N ALA A 69 6.47 -36.06 -40.45
CA ALA A 69 6.33 -36.69 -39.14
C ALA A 69 7.57 -37.54 -38.80
N GLY A 70 8.02 -38.36 -39.75
CA GLY A 70 9.22 -39.19 -39.57
C GLY A 70 10.46 -38.37 -39.31
N GLU A 71 10.64 -37.24 -40.02
CA GLU A 71 11.80 -36.38 -39.84
C GLU A 71 11.75 -35.60 -38.52
N LEU A 72 10.58 -35.11 -38.10
CA LEU A 72 10.40 -34.49 -36.78
C LEU A 72 10.72 -35.49 -35.64
N ILE A 73 10.22 -36.73 -35.74
CA ILE A 73 10.51 -37.80 -34.77
C ILE A 73 12.01 -38.15 -34.76
N ARG A 74 12.65 -38.16 -35.94
CA ARG A 74 14.09 -38.37 -36.06
C ARG A 74 14.87 -37.26 -35.35
N LEU A 75 14.54 -36.00 -35.61
CA LEU A 75 15.20 -34.87 -34.96
C LEU A 75 14.99 -34.89 -33.44
N LEU A 76 13.79 -35.26 -32.98
CA LEU A 76 13.50 -35.48 -31.56
C LEU A 76 14.34 -36.58 -30.92
N SER A 77 14.65 -37.63 -31.68
CA SER A 77 15.42 -38.77 -31.18
C SER A 77 16.92 -38.49 -31.10
N PHE A 78 17.47 -37.70 -32.03
CA PHE A 78 18.92 -37.47 -32.14
C PHE A 78 19.40 -36.14 -31.57
N HIS A 79 18.57 -35.09 -31.62
CA HIS A 79 18.96 -33.73 -31.22
C HIS A 79 17.95 -33.06 -30.26
N PRO A 80 17.38 -33.78 -29.27
CA PRO A 80 16.28 -33.23 -28.48
C PRO A 80 16.65 -31.95 -27.71
N GLN A 81 17.90 -31.85 -27.27
CA GLN A 81 18.38 -30.78 -26.40
C GLN A 81 19.18 -29.70 -27.16
N THR A 82 19.40 -29.87 -28.46
CA THR A 82 20.12 -28.86 -29.25
C THR A 82 19.29 -27.59 -29.32
N LEU A 83 19.85 -26.46 -28.87
CA LEU A 83 19.19 -25.18 -28.93
C LEU A 83 19.28 -24.60 -30.34
N VAL A 84 18.15 -24.12 -30.83
CA VAL A 84 18.01 -23.47 -32.13
C VAL A 84 17.38 -22.10 -31.93
N ARG A 85 17.81 -21.12 -32.72
CA ARG A 85 17.26 -19.78 -32.67
C ARG A 85 15.91 -19.74 -33.38
N ARG A 86 14.84 -19.56 -32.60
CA ARG A 86 13.48 -19.41 -33.14
C ARG A 86 13.19 -17.96 -33.54
N GLU A 87 13.62 -17.03 -32.70
CA GLU A 87 13.47 -15.57 -32.88
C GLU A 87 14.81 -14.88 -32.65
N LYS A 88 14.95 -13.61 -33.05
CA LYS A 88 16.20 -12.84 -32.97
C LYS A 88 16.91 -12.95 -31.61
N SER A 89 16.12 -12.98 -30.53
CA SER A 89 16.55 -13.01 -29.13
C SER A 89 16.21 -14.31 -28.39
N SER A 90 15.66 -15.34 -29.04
CA SER A 90 15.14 -16.54 -28.38
C SER A 90 15.74 -17.84 -28.91
N LEU A 91 16.38 -18.59 -28.02
CA LEU A 91 16.97 -19.91 -28.25
C LEU A 91 16.16 -20.95 -27.49
N VAL A 92 15.59 -21.92 -28.20
CA VAL A 92 14.72 -22.96 -27.64
C VAL A 92 15.23 -24.36 -28.02
N PRO A 93 14.91 -25.42 -27.26
CA PRO A 93 15.24 -26.78 -27.67
C PRO A 93 14.57 -27.10 -28.98
N LEU A 94 15.30 -27.78 -29.86
CA LEU A 94 14.70 -28.35 -31.06
C LEU A 94 13.51 -29.26 -30.71
N ALA A 95 13.61 -30.04 -29.64
CA ALA A 95 12.49 -30.88 -29.21
C ALA A 95 11.23 -30.09 -28.87
N ARG A 96 11.39 -28.88 -28.31
CA ARG A 96 10.24 -28.04 -27.99
C ARG A 96 9.52 -27.62 -29.26
N TRP A 97 10.26 -27.07 -30.23
CA TRP A 97 9.67 -26.64 -31.50
C TRP A 97 9.01 -27.83 -32.23
N ALA A 98 9.66 -28.99 -32.25
CA ALA A 98 9.05 -30.19 -32.83
C ALA A 98 7.77 -30.62 -32.08
N ASN A 99 7.77 -30.62 -30.74
CA ASN A 99 6.58 -30.97 -29.96
C ASN A 99 5.42 -30.00 -30.16
N GLU A 100 5.69 -28.70 -30.32
CA GLU A 100 4.66 -27.69 -30.65
C GLU A 100 4.02 -27.97 -32.02
N LEU A 101 4.80 -28.42 -33.00
CA LEU A 101 4.26 -28.81 -34.31
C LEU A 101 3.42 -30.09 -34.19
N LEU A 102 3.91 -31.10 -33.47
CA LEU A 102 3.26 -32.40 -33.36
C LEU A 102 1.92 -32.34 -32.63
N ALA A 103 1.81 -31.55 -31.55
CA ALA A 103 0.56 -31.46 -30.79
C ALA A 103 -0.53 -30.62 -31.46
N GLY A 104 -0.21 -29.87 -32.53
CA GLY A 104 -1.21 -29.15 -33.34
C GLY A 104 -2.09 -30.06 -34.20
N VAL A 105 -1.80 -31.36 -34.28
CA VAL A 105 -2.52 -32.30 -35.16
C VAL A 105 -3.52 -33.13 -34.35
N SER A 106 -4.80 -33.05 -34.70
CA SER A 106 -5.85 -33.89 -34.11
C SER A 106 -5.57 -35.38 -34.33
N GLU A 107 -5.90 -36.24 -33.37
CA GLU A 107 -5.62 -37.68 -33.41
C GLU A 107 -6.12 -38.37 -34.69
N GLU A 108 -7.30 -37.97 -35.20
CA GLU A 108 -7.88 -38.48 -36.45
C GLU A 108 -7.01 -38.18 -37.68
N LYS A 109 -6.32 -37.05 -37.67
CA LYS A 109 -5.43 -36.56 -38.75
C LYS A 109 -3.95 -36.85 -38.50
N SER A 110 -3.61 -37.48 -37.38
CA SER A 110 -2.22 -37.80 -37.04
C SER A 110 -1.68 -38.88 -37.97
N PRO A 111 -0.50 -38.66 -38.59
CA PRO A 111 0.22 -39.69 -39.35
C PRO A 111 0.45 -40.97 -38.52
N LEU A 112 0.42 -42.13 -39.17
CA LEU A 112 0.67 -43.45 -38.60
C LEU A 112 1.99 -43.50 -37.82
N ARG A 113 3.07 -42.89 -38.35
CA ARG A 113 4.35 -42.80 -37.63
C ARG A 113 4.25 -42.09 -36.29
N LEU A 114 3.44 -41.03 -36.19
CA LEU A 114 3.23 -40.32 -34.93
C LEU A 114 2.49 -41.19 -33.91
N ARG A 115 1.49 -41.95 -34.36
CA ARG A 115 0.78 -42.92 -33.50
C ARG A 115 1.70 -44.03 -33.01
N GLN A 116 2.53 -44.60 -33.89
CA GLN A 116 3.53 -45.62 -33.52
C GLN A 116 4.56 -45.08 -32.53
N TRP A 117 5.01 -43.84 -32.73
CA TRP A 117 5.91 -43.17 -31.79
C TRP A 117 5.26 -43.01 -30.41
N ASN A 118 4.00 -42.56 -30.33
CA ASN A 118 3.28 -42.45 -29.05
C ASN A 118 3.23 -43.79 -28.30
N VAL A 119 2.96 -44.91 -28.99
CA VAL A 119 2.97 -46.26 -28.40
C VAL A 119 4.35 -46.63 -27.86
N GLN A 120 5.42 -46.35 -28.62
CA GLN A 120 6.79 -46.63 -28.18
C GLN A 120 7.18 -45.80 -26.95
N VAL A 121 6.84 -44.51 -26.93
CA VAL A 121 7.12 -43.62 -25.80
C VAL A 121 6.30 -44.04 -24.58
N LYS A 122 5.03 -44.42 -24.74
CA LYS A 122 4.18 -44.92 -23.65
C LYS A 122 4.78 -46.17 -22.99
N LYS A 123 5.29 -47.12 -23.79
CA LYS A 123 6.00 -48.29 -23.27
C LYS A 123 7.24 -47.90 -22.46
N LYS A 124 8.06 -46.97 -22.97
CA LYS A 124 9.24 -46.45 -22.24
C LYS A 124 8.86 -45.74 -20.95
N LEU A 125 7.77 -44.97 -20.96
CA LEU A 125 7.26 -44.30 -19.77
C LEU A 125 6.87 -45.32 -18.70
N GLU A 126 6.12 -46.37 -19.05
CA GLU A 126 5.75 -47.42 -18.12
C GLU A 126 6.98 -48.14 -17.55
N GLU A 127 7.95 -48.48 -18.39
CA GLU A 127 9.20 -49.11 -17.95
C GLU A 127 10.00 -48.20 -17.00
N SER A 128 10.13 -46.91 -17.33
CA SER A 128 10.87 -45.94 -16.52
C SER A 128 10.17 -45.65 -15.20
N SER A 129 8.84 -45.50 -15.22
CA SER A 129 8.03 -45.28 -14.02
C SER A 129 8.09 -46.48 -13.08
N ARG A 130 8.03 -47.72 -13.60
CA ARG A 130 8.17 -48.94 -12.79
C ARG A 130 9.55 -49.08 -12.15
N ARG A 131 10.60 -48.57 -12.81
CA ARG A 131 11.98 -48.56 -12.27
C ARG A 131 12.25 -47.41 -11.31
N GLY A 132 11.35 -46.41 -11.23
CA GLY A 132 11.60 -45.18 -10.51
C GLY A 132 12.69 -44.31 -11.15
N ASP A 133 12.93 -44.45 -12.46
CA ASP A 133 13.93 -43.65 -13.18
C ASP A 133 13.37 -42.25 -13.49
N LEU A 134 13.49 -41.37 -12.50
CA LEU A 134 12.96 -40.02 -12.56
C LEU A 134 13.54 -39.21 -13.75
N GLN A 135 14.83 -39.39 -14.06
CA GLN A 135 15.47 -38.67 -15.16
C GLN A 135 14.93 -39.12 -16.51
N ALA A 136 14.71 -40.43 -16.71
CA ALA A 136 14.09 -40.93 -17.93
C ALA A 136 12.65 -40.41 -18.10
N VAL A 137 11.87 -40.34 -17.02
CA VAL A 137 10.50 -39.78 -17.08
C VAL A 137 10.51 -38.29 -17.38
N GLN A 138 11.43 -37.52 -16.77
CA GLN A 138 11.63 -36.09 -17.08
C GLN A 138 12.02 -35.86 -18.54
N LEU A 139 12.93 -36.69 -19.06
CA LEU A 139 13.33 -36.63 -20.46
C LEU A 139 12.12 -36.90 -21.37
N ILE A 140 11.34 -37.94 -21.08
CA ILE A 140 10.12 -38.27 -21.84
C ILE A 140 9.11 -37.12 -21.81
N ALA A 141 8.83 -36.55 -20.63
CA ALA A 141 7.92 -35.42 -20.50
C ALA A 141 8.35 -34.24 -21.39
N ARG A 142 9.66 -33.98 -21.48
CA ARG A 142 10.22 -32.87 -22.26
C ARG A 142 10.31 -33.15 -23.76
N THR A 143 10.70 -34.37 -24.15
CA THR A 143 10.93 -34.72 -25.56
C THR A 143 9.70 -35.24 -26.26
N ALA A 144 8.67 -35.66 -25.53
CA ALA A 144 7.44 -36.19 -26.09
C ALA A 144 6.19 -35.41 -25.63
N ALA A 145 6.35 -34.15 -25.17
CA ALA A 145 5.24 -33.30 -24.76
C ALA A 145 4.16 -33.13 -25.85
N GLY A 146 4.53 -33.33 -27.13
CA GLY A 146 3.62 -33.25 -28.27
C GLY A 146 2.68 -34.47 -28.44
N VAL A 147 2.81 -35.51 -27.60
CA VAL A 147 1.98 -36.72 -27.65
C VAL A 147 1.44 -37.10 -26.27
N GLU A 148 0.41 -37.95 -26.22
CA GLU A 148 -0.27 -38.39 -24.98
C GLU A 148 0.72 -38.92 -23.92
N ALA A 149 1.71 -39.72 -24.34
CA ALA A 149 2.69 -40.27 -23.41
C ALA A 149 3.52 -39.19 -22.69
N GLY A 150 3.90 -38.09 -23.35
CA GLY A 150 4.59 -36.99 -22.67
C GLY A 150 3.68 -36.24 -21.69
N ALA A 151 2.40 -36.08 -22.03
CA ALA A 151 1.42 -35.50 -21.11
C ALA A 151 1.22 -36.37 -19.85
N LEU A 152 1.16 -37.70 -20.01
CA LEU A 152 1.11 -38.66 -18.89
C LEU A 152 2.38 -38.61 -18.03
N ALA A 153 3.56 -38.43 -18.64
CA ALA A 153 4.81 -38.25 -17.91
C ALA A 153 4.79 -36.96 -17.07
N GLY A 154 4.30 -35.83 -17.64
CA GLY A 154 4.11 -34.59 -16.90
C GLY A 154 3.10 -34.70 -15.76
N LEU A 155 1.99 -35.42 -15.97
CA LEU A 155 1.02 -35.75 -14.92
C LEU A 155 1.68 -36.50 -13.76
N TRP A 156 2.42 -37.56 -14.07
CA TRP A 156 3.10 -38.37 -13.07
C TRP A 156 4.16 -37.57 -12.29
N LEU A 157 4.97 -36.76 -12.97
CA LEU A 157 5.97 -35.90 -12.32
C LEU A 157 5.32 -34.84 -11.42
N GLY A 158 4.21 -34.26 -11.86
CA GLY A 158 3.50 -33.28 -11.05
C GLY A 158 2.86 -33.90 -9.81
N ASP A 159 2.39 -35.15 -9.90
CA ASP A 159 1.86 -35.88 -8.76
C ASP A 159 2.95 -36.20 -7.74
N LEU A 160 4.11 -36.67 -8.20
CA LEU A 160 5.27 -36.91 -7.35
C LEU A 160 5.74 -35.61 -6.65
N ALA A 161 5.74 -34.50 -7.37
CA ALA A 161 6.10 -33.20 -6.82
C ALA A 161 5.07 -32.73 -5.77
N LEU A 162 3.77 -32.91 -6.02
CA LEU A 162 2.70 -32.61 -5.08
C LEU A 162 2.85 -33.46 -3.80
N GLU A 163 3.10 -34.76 -3.93
CA GLU A 163 3.33 -35.67 -2.80
C GLU A 163 4.55 -35.28 -1.97
N SER A 164 5.56 -34.70 -2.61
CA SER A 164 6.76 -34.16 -1.96
C SER A 164 6.56 -32.76 -1.36
N GLY A 165 5.36 -32.18 -1.43
CA GLY A 165 5.06 -30.82 -0.97
C GLY A 165 5.53 -29.70 -1.91
N ASN A 166 6.10 -30.02 -3.07
CA ASN A 166 6.63 -29.07 -4.04
C ASN A 166 5.53 -28.57 -4.99
N LEU A 167 4.62 -27.72 -4.49
CA LEU A 167 3.44 -27.26 -5.24
C LEU A 167 3.77 -26.55 -6.58
N GLU A 168 4.76 -25.67 -6.61
CA GLU A 168 5.12 -24.96 -7.84
C GLU A 168 5.74 -25.89 -8.89
N GLU A 169 6.50 -26.89 -8.46
CA GLU A 169 7.02 -27.92 -9.35
C GLU A 169 5.89 -28.80 -9.88
N ALA A 170 4.90 -29.12 -9.05
CA ALA A 170 3.70 -29.83 -9.48
C ALA A 170 2.95 -29.06 -10.59
N VAL A 171 2.70 -27.76 -10.36
CA VAL A 171 2.05 -26.89 -11.36
C VAL A 171 2.89 -26.75 -12.62
N PHE A 172 4.21 -26.65 -12.52
CA PHE A 172 5.11 -26.63 -13.67
C PHE A 172 4.92 -27.87 -14.55
N TRP A 173 4.98 -29.07 -13.96
CA TRP A 173 4.83 -30.33 -14.70
C TRP A 173 3.44 -30.54 -15.27
N TRP A 174 2.38 -30.16 -14.55
CA TRP A 174 1.01 -30.23 -15.07
C TRP A 174 0.70 -29.18 -16.15
N LYS A 175 1.38 -28.03 -16.16
CA LYS A 175 1.19 -27.01 -17.20
C LYS A 175 2.05 -27.24 -18.44
N MET A 176 3.12 -28.03 -18.35
CA MET A 176 3.98 -28.35 -19.50
C MET A 176 3.18 -28.84 -20.74
N PRO A 177 2.16 -29.71 -20.62
CA PRO A 177 1.36 -30.15 -21.76
C PRO A 177 0.36 -29.12 -22.30
N LEU A 178 0.11 -28.01 -21.57
CA LEU A 178 -0.96 -27.05 -21.87
C LEU A 178 -0.51 -25.81 -22.67
N PHE A 179 0.79 -25.52 -22.78
CA PHE A 179 1.32 -24.29 -23.39
C PHE A 179 2.17 -24.58 -24.64
N PRO A 180 2.09 -23.80 -25.75
CA PRO A 180 1.03 -22.92 -26.24
C PRO A 180 0.17 -23.68 -27.28
N LEU A 181 -0.21 -24.89 -26.93
CA LEU A 181 -0.92 -25.80 -27.84
C LEU A 181 -2.41 -25.61 -27.62
N ALA A 182 -3.19 -25.55 -28.71
CA ALA A 182 -4.62 -25.77 -28.62
C ALA A 182 -4.82 -27.02 -27.74
N PRO A 183 -5.67 -26.96 -26.68
CA PRO A 183 -5.79 -28.05 -25.74
C PRO A 183 -5.95 -29.36 -26.52
N PRO A 184 -5.25 -30.44 -26.15
CA PRO A 184 -5.36 -31.71 -26.87
C PRO A 184 -6.85 -31.99 -27.10
N ALA A 185 -7.23 -32.34 -28.33
CA ALA A 185 -8.61 -32.38 -28.77
C ALA A 185 -9.53 -33.29 -27.91
N SER A 186 -8.95 -34.12 -27.04
CA SER A 186 -9.66 -34.80 -25.97
C SER A 186 -9.99 -33.84 -24.81
N THR A 187 -11.24 -33.40 -24.77
CA THR A 187 -11.84 -32.56 -23.72
C THR A 187 -11.59 -33.03 -22.29
N ASN A 188 -11.36 -34.33 -22.07
CA ASN A 188 -11.13 -34.92 -20.75
C ASN A 188 -9.73 -34.62 -20.16
N ALA A 189 -8.66 -34.60 -20.98
CA ALA A 189 -7.30 -34.37 -20.48
C ALA A 189 -7.10 -32.92 -20.01
N SER A 190 -7.72 -31.97 -20.70
CA SER A 190 -7.75 -30.55 -20.28
C SER A 190 -8.48 -30.36 -18.95
N GLY A 191 -9.59 -31.09 -18.74
CA GLY A 191 -10.32 -31.09 -17.47
C GLY A 191 -9.48 -31.63 -16.30
N GLU A 192 -8.74 -32.71 -16.51
CA GLU A 192 -7.86 -33.29 -15.47
C GLU A 192 -6.71 -32.35 -15.08
N LEU A 193 -6.01 -31.76 -16.07
CA LEU A 193 -4.90 -30.86 -15.78
C LEU A 193 -5.36 -29.60 -15.04
N LYS A 194 -6.50 -29.02 -15.45
CA LYS A 194 -7.13 -27.90 -14.71
C LYS A 194 -7.52 -28.30 -13.29
N ALA A 195 -8.10 -29.48 -13.09
CA ALA A 195 -8.44 -29.98 -11.76
C ALA A 195 -7.19 -30.07 -10.87
N ARG A 196 -6.07 -30.55 -11.39
CA ARG A 196 -4.82 -30.65 -10.61
C ARG A 196 -4.23 -29.28 -10.26
N VAL A 197 -4.30 -28.31 -11.18
CA VAL A 197 -3.91 -26.92 -10.87
C VAL A 197 -4.78 -26.34 -9.76
N ILE A 198 -6.10 -26.59 -9.78
CA ILE A 198 -7.04 -26.19 -8.71
C ILE A 198 -6.72 -26.91 -7.40
N LEU A 199 -6.33 -28.18 -7.45
CA LEU A 199 -5.85 -28.93 -6.28
C LEU A 199 -4.61 -28.28 -5.66
N ALA A 200 -3.62 -27.87 -6.46
CA ALA A 200 -2.48 -27.12 -5.94
C ALA A 200 -2.89 -25.77 -5.31
N GLU A 201 -3.85 -25.05 -5.90
CA GLU A 201 -4.39 -23.82 -5.28
C GLU A 201 -5.08 -24.10 -3.94
N MET A 202 -5.82 -25.19 -3.83
CA MET A 202 -6.42 -25.64 -2.57
C MET A 202 -5.35 -25.96 -1.53
N CYS A 203 -4.29 -26.69 -1.91
CA CYS A 203 -3.17 -27.04 -1.01
C CYS A 203 -2.39 -25.81 -0.54
N ARG A 204 -2.40 -24.68 -1.27
CA ARG A 204 -1.81 -23.41 -0.79
C ARG A 204 -2.56 -22.80 0.41
N GLY A 205 -3.62 -23.43 0.90
CA GLY A 205 -4.38 -22.96 2.08
C GLY A 205 -5.40 -21.88 1.75
N ASN A 206 -5.85 -21.84 0.49
CA ASN A 206 -6.69 -20.77 -0.03
C ASN A 206 -8.18 -21.12 0.14
N ASP A 207 -8.75 -20.91 1.33
CA ASP A 207 -10.22 -20.83 1.47
C ASP A 207 -10.74 -19.45 1.04
N SER A 208 -10.03 -18.79 0.12
CA SER A 208 -10.44 -17.50 -0.44
C SER A 208 -11.71 -17.64 -1.25
N GLY A 209 -12.47 -16.55 -1.34
CA GLY A 209 -13.56 -16.45 -2.32
C GLY A 209 -13.08 -16.75 -3.75
N SER A 210 -11.82 -16.40 -4.08
CA SER A 210 -11.27 -16.61 -5.42
C SER A 210 -11.02 -18.08 -5.77
N PHE A 211 -10.56 -18.92 -4.83
CA PHE A 211 -10.46 -20.36 -5.06
C PHE A 211 -11.83 -20.98 -5.33
N ARG A 212 -12.84 -20.59 -4.54
CA ARG A 212 -14.21 -21.09 -4.72
C ARG A 212 -14.81 -20.63 -6.06
N GLU A 213 -14.52 -19.40 -6.49
CA GLU A 213 -14.90 -18.90 -7.82
C GLU A 213 -14.25 -19.74 -8.92
N LYS A 214 -12.92 -19.93 -8.87
CA LYS A 214 -12.19 -20.76 -9.85
C LYS A 214 -12.68 -22.20 -9.89
N LEU A 215 -12.94 -22.79 -8.72
CA LEU A 215 -13.51 -24.13 -8.63
C LEU A 215 -14.93 -24.17 -9.24
N ASN A 216 -15.79 -23.20 -8.94
CA ASN A 216 -17.13 -23.13 -9.51
C ASN A 216 -17.10 -22.92 -11.03
N ASP A 217 -16.22 -22.06 -11.53
CA ASP A 217 -15.99 -21.85 -12.95
C ASP A 217 -15.55 -23.15 -13.62
N PHE A 218 -14.61 -23.86 -13.01
CA PHE A 218 -14.16 -25.17 -13.48
C PHE A 218 -15.29 -26.20 -13.50
N LEU A 219 -16.06 -26.33 -12.42
CA LEU A 219 -17.18 -27.27 -12.35
C LEU A 219 -18.32 -26.92 -13.32
N THR A 220 -18.46 -25.64 -13.67
CA THR A 220 -19.42 -25.17 -14.68
C THR A 220 -18.93 -25.47 -16.10
N GLN A 221 -17.65 -25.25 -16.37
CA GLN A 221 -17.04 -25.54 -17.67
C GLN A 221 -16.85 -27.04 -17.91
N HIS A 222 -16.67 -27.83 -16.85
CA HIS A 222 -16.31 -29.24 -16.91
C HIS A 222 -17.17 -30.11 -15.96
N PRO A 223 -18.52 -30.11 -16.08
CA PRO A 223 -19.42 -30.75 -15.11
C PRO A 223 -19.26 -32.27 -15.01
N ASN A 224 -18.87 -32.91 -16.12
CA ASN A 224 -18.70 -34.36 -16.21
C ASN A 224 -17.23 -34.79 -16.13
N ALA A 225 -16.29 -33.87 -15.87
CA ALA A 225 -14.89 -34.24 -15.80
C ALA A 225 -14.63 -35.17 -14.61
N SER A 226 -13.95 -36.28 -14.90
CA SER A 226 -13.61 -37.32 -13.95
C SER A 226 -12.16 -37.74 -14.13
N GLY A 227 -11.54 -38.21 -13.07
CA GLY A 227 -10.19 -38.77 -13.11
C GLY A 227 -9.72 -39.13 -11.72
N SER A 228 -8.39 -39.13 -11.52
CA SER A 228 -7.78 -39.47 -10.24
C SER A 228 -7.20 -38.24 -9.58
N LEU A 229 -7.58 -37.93 -8.34
CA LEU A 229 -6.91 -36.94 -7.49
C LEU A 229 -6.51 -37.60 -6.16
N LEU A 230 -5.25 -37.44 -5.74
CA LEU A 230 -4.74 -37.98 -4.47
C LEU A 230 -5.08 -39.48 -4.29
N GLY A 231 -4.91 -40.27 -5.35
CA GLY A 231 -5.19 -41.70 -5.37
C GLY A 231 -6.68 -42.10 -5.41
N LYS A 232 -7.61 -41.14 -5.46
CA LYS A 232 -9.06 -41.41 -5.57
C LYS A 232 -9.57 -41.15 -6.98
N LYS A 233 -10.20 -42.16 -7.59
CA LYS A 233 -10.88 -42.03 -8.87
C LYS A 233 -12.35 -41.62 -8.68
N GLY A 234 -12.84 -40.69 -9.48
CA GLY A 234 -14.24 -40.25 -9.43
C GLY A 234 -14.49 -38.98 -10.24
N ASN A 235 -15.72 -38.47 -10.17
CA ASN A 235 -16.07 -37.15 -10.70
C ASN A 235 -15.38 -36.05 -9.87
N TYR A 236 -14.77 -35.05 -10.50
CA TYR A 236 -14.02 -34.02 -9.79
C TYR A 236 -14.88 -33.20 -8.83
N LYS A 237 -16.17 -32.99 -9.13
CA LYS A 237 -17.13 -32.33 -8.22
C LYS A 237 -17.22 -33.07 -6.89
N GLU A 238 -17.37 -34.39 -6.93
CA GLU A 238 -17.46 -35.23 -5.73
C GLU A 238 -16.12 -35.28 -4.99
N LEU A 239 -15.02 -35.39 -5.72
CA LEU A 239 -13.67 -35.41 -5.15
C LEU A 239 -13.36 -34.10 -4.42
N PHE A 240 -13.56 -32.93 -5.04
CA PHE A 240 -13.35 -31.64 -4.38
C PHE A 240 -14.29 -31.42 -3.20
N THR A 241 -15.56 -31.82 -3.31
CA THR A 241 -16.51 -31.75 -2.17
C THR A 241 -16.02 -32.57 -0.98
N GLY A 242 -15.39 -33.72 -1.23
CA GLY A 242 -14.76 -34.54 -0.19
C GLY A 242 -13.45 -33.96 0.35
N LEU A 243 -12.67 -33.25 -0.48
CA LEU A 243 -11.37 -32.67 -0.11
C LEU A 243 -11.49 -31.34 0.65
N ILE A 244 -12.46 -30.49 0.32
CA ILE A 244 -12.70 -29.21 1.02
C ILE A 244 -12.94 -29.41 2.53
N LYS A 245 -13.40 -30.60 2.94
CA LYS A 245 -13.59 -30.96 4.36
C LYS A 245 -12.31 -31.36 5.09
N LYS A 246 -11.18 -31.50 4.38
CA LYS A 246 -9.90 -31.93 4.95
C LYS A 246 -8.93 -30.75 4.97
N ASP A 247 -8.24 -30.59 6.10
CA ASP A 247 -7.11 -29.66 6.19
C ASP A 247 -5.93 -30.30 5.44
N LEU A 248 -5.66 -29.82 4.22
CA LEU A 248 -4.61 -30.33 3.33
C LEU A 248 -3.35 -29.47 3.35
N LEU A 249 -3.19 -28.60 4.36
CA LEU A 249 -2.06 -27.69 4.46
C LEU A 249 -0.74 -28.49 4.42
N PRO A 250 0.12 -28.25 3.42
CA PRO A 250 1.44 -28.84 3.41
C PRO A 250 2.21 -28.30 4.62
N HIS A 251 2.70 -29.23 5.43
CA HIS A 251 3.73 -28.92 6.42
C HIS A 251 5.06 -28.73 5.67
N HIS A 252 5.81 -27.71 6.07
CA HIS A 252 7.17 -27.35 5.63
C HIS A 252 7.25 -26.28 4.53
N ALA A 253 7.69 -25.08 4.94
CA ALA A 253 8.23 -24.09 4.03
C ALA A 253 9.74 -24.35 3.92
N ASP A 254 10.16 -25.04 2.87
CA ASP A 254 11.57 -25.08 2.49
C ASP A 254 12.02 -23.64 2.17
N TRP A 255 13.18 -23.22 2.70
CA TRP A 255 13.77 -21.90 2.49
C TRP A 255 14.87 -21.96 1.42
N SER A 256 14.59 -22.70 0.35
CA SER A 256 15.62 -23.18 -0.59
C SER A 256 16.00 -22.16 -1.67
N ASP A 257 15.29 -21.05 -1.75
CA ASP A 257 15.52 -19.93 -2.68
C ASP A 257 15.58 -18.59 -1.90
N TYR A 258 16.03 -17.52 -2.56
CA TYR A 258 16.02 -16.17 -2.01
C TYR A 258 14.63 -15.84 -1.47
N ALA A 259 14.59 -15.63 -0.16
CA ALA A 259 13.40 -15.21 0.56
C ALA A 259 12.21 -16.18 0.41
N ALA A 260 12.52 -17.43 0.79
CA ALA A 260 11.63 -18.60 1.00
C ALA A 260 11.52 -19.52 -0.18
N CYS A 261 10.72 -19.11 -1.14
CA CYS A 261 10.22 -19.98 -2.18
C CYS A 261 10.37 -19.31 -3.54
N PRO A 262 10.19 -20.05 -4.65
CA PRO A 262 10.24 -19.49 -6.00
C PRO A 262 9.29 -18.31 -6.23
N GLU A 263 8.14 -18.29 -5.53
CA GLU A 263 7.15 -17.21 -5.55
C GLU A 263 7.67 -15.94 -4.88
N ARG A 264 8.80 -16.05 -4.17
CA ARG A 264 9.38 -15.00 -3.36
C ARG A 264 8.35 -14.45 -2.39
N ASN A 265 7.45 -15.25 -1.86
CA ASN A 265 6.57 -14.88 -0.76
C ASN A 265 6.23 -16.13 0.03
N SER A 266 6.67 -16.22 1.28
CA SER A 266 6.16 -17.26 2.18
C SER A 266 4.64 -17.07 2.31
N LEU A 267 3.86 -17.97 1.71
CA LEU A 267 2.43 -18.05 1.98
C LEU A 267 2.28 -18.53 3.42
N VAL A 268 1.97 -17.60 4.32
CA VAL A 268 1.71 -17.97 5.71
C VAL A 268 0.25 -18.37 5.83
N PRO A 269 -0.05 -19.57 6.38
CA PRO A 269 -1.43 -20.04 6.55
C PRO A 269 -2.31 -19.00 7.25
N SER A 270 -3.55 -18.89 6.80
CA SER A 270 -4.55 -17.87 7.15
C SER A 270 -4.94 -17.77 8.64
N ARG A 271 -4.36 -18.59 9.53
CA ARG A 271 -4.66 -18.58 10.98
C ARG A 271 -4.19 -17.29 11.67
N THR A 272 -3.17 -16.64 11.09
CA THR A 272 -2.66 -15.35 11.55
C THR A 272 -3.26 -14.23 10.70
N THR A 273 -3.81 -13.20 11.34
CA THR A 273 -4.35 -12.02 10.65
C THR A 273 -3.41 -10.83 10.82
N PRO A 274 -3.49 -9.79 9.96
CA PRO A 274 -2.71 -8.57 10.14
C PRO A 274 -2.90 -7.95 11.53
N GLN A 275 -4.11 -8.02 12.10
CA GLN A 275 -4.40 -7.53 13.46
C GLN A 275 -3.66 -8.31 14.53
N LYS A 276 -3.56 -9.65 14.39
CA LYS A 276 -2.77 -10.48 15.32
C LYS A 276 -1.29 -10.14 15.25
N LEU A 277 -0.74 -9.96 14.04
CA LEU A 277 0.65 -9.52 13.87
C LEU A 277 0.88 -8.12 14.44
N GLY A 278 -0.05 -7.21 14.18
CA GLY A 278 -0.05 -5.88 14.76
C GLY A 278 -0.04 -5.92 16.28
N HIS A 279 -0.83 -6.80 16.90
CA HIS A 279 -0.77 -7.02 18.34
C HIS A 279 0.62 -7.51 18.79
N TRP A 280 1.27 -8.43 18.07
CA TRP A 280 2.65 -8.82 18.40
C TRP A 280 3.62 -7.64 18.31
N CYS A 281 3.40 -6.72 17.36
CA CYS A 281 4.21 -5.51 17.18
C CYS A 281 3.86 -4.39 18.15
N SER A 282 2.69 -4.42 18.79
CA SER A 282 2.33 -3.44 19.83
C SER A 282 3.16 -3.63 21.11
N LEU A 283 3.74 -4.82 21.29
CA LEU A 283 4.70 -5.13 22.32
C LEU A 283 6.12 -4.75 21.89
N ASP A 284 7.01 -4.60 22.87
CA ASP A 284 8.44 -4.52 22.59
C ASP A 284 8.91 -5.79 21.86
N PRO A 285 9.88 -5.67 20.93
CA PRO A 285 10.41 -6.83 20.25
C PRO A 285 10.95 -7.84 21.28
N LEU A 286 10.65 -9.12 21.08
CA LEU A 286 11.20 -10.22 21.87
C LEU A 286 12.74 -10.19 21.82
N LEU A 287 13.27 -9.85 20.65
CA LEU A 287 14.71 -9.74 20.40
C LEU A 287 14.97 -8.61 19.41
N GLN A 288 16.00 -7.81 19.69
CA GLN A 288 16.53 -6.82 18.76
C GLN A 288 18.04 -7.03 18.60
N VAL A 289 18.50 -7.25 17.36
CA VAL A 289 19.90 -7.48 17.02
C VAL A 289 20.41 -6.31 16.18
N THR A 290 21.50 -5.67 16.60
CA THR A 290 22.17 -4.62 15.82
C THR A 290 22.99 -5.23 14.69
N ILE A 291 22.93 -4.63 13.50
CA ILE A 291 23.73 -4.96 12.32
C ILE A 291 24.90 -3.96 12.26
N GLY A 292 26.14 -4.45 12.20
CA GLY A 292 27.33 -3.65 11.90
C GLY A 292 28.15 -3.15 13.10
N GLU A 293 27.71 -3.38 14.35
CA GLU A 293 28.45 -2.94 15.54
C GLU A 293 29.18 -4.11 16.20
N GLU A 294 30.52 -4.09 16.18
CA GLU A 294 31.35 -4.99 17.01
C GLU A 294 31.15 -4.67 18.50
N GLU A 295 30.71 -5.68 19.27
CA GLU A 295 30.74 -5.99 20.72
C GLU A 295 30.99 -4.91 21.81
N ASN A 296 31.00 -3.61 21.51
CA ASN A 296 31.19 -2.56 22.50
C ASN A 296 30.08 -1.51 22.42
N PRO A 297 28.81 -1.89 22.74
CA PRO A 297 27.75 -0.92 22.91
C PRO A 297 28.04 -0.16 24.21
N LYS A 298 28.85 0.90 24.13
CA LYS A 298 28.84 1.91 25.19
C LYS A 298 27.40 2.41 25.25
N LYS A 299 26.70 2.05 26.33
CA LYS A 299 25.32 2.46 26.64
C LYS A 299 25.21 3.99 26.64
N GLY A 300 25.07 4.58 25.46
CA GLY A 300 24.61 5.95 25.29
C GLY A 300 23.11 6.00 25.51
N PRO A 301 22.57 7.09 26.09
CA PRO A 301 21.13 7.26 26.24
C PRO A 301 20.46 7.20 24.86
N ALA A 302 19.36 6.43 24.77
CA ALA A 302 18.58 6.25 23.56
C ALA A 302 18.24 7.60 22.92
N ALA A 303 18.95 7.96 21.85
CA ALA A 303 18.65 9.16 21.08
C ALA A 303 17.26 9.01 20.42
N PRO A 304 16.44 10.06 20.36
CA PRO A 304 15.10 10.00 19.81
C PRO A 304 15.13 9.56 18.34
N ARG A 305 14.40 8.48 18.06
CA ARG A 305 14.28 7.77 16.78
C ARG A 305 13.61 8.63 15.70
N LEU A 306 14.35 9.49 15.00
CA LEU A 306 13.89 10.12 13.75
C LEU A 306 15.07 10.39 12.80
N PHE A 307 15.82 9.36 12.41
CA PHE A 307 16.60 9.50 11.18
C PHE A 307 15.61 9.57 10.00
N PRO A 308 15.73 10.53 9.08
CA PRO A 308 14.87 10.58 7.91
C PRO A 308 15.01 9.26 7.12
N PRO A 309 13.91 8.65 6.67
CA PRO A 309 13.96 7.42 5.90
C PRO A 309 14.69 7.71 4.58
N ILE A 310 15.95 7.32 4.51
CA ILE A 310 16.70 7.37 3.26
C ILE A 310 16.09 6.29 2.35
N PRO A 311 15.64 6.61 1.13
CA PRO A 311 15.17 5.61 0.18
C PRO A 311 16.40 4.85 -0.38
N SER A 312 16.80 3.76 0.28
CA SER A 312 17.76 2.81 -0.30
C SER A 312 17.11 1.43 -0.32
N PRO A 313 17.02 0.79 -1.50
CA PRO A 313 16.49 -0.56 -1.69
C PRO A 313 17.47 -1.65 -1.21
N ASP A 314 18.71 -1.30 -0.87
CA ASP A 314 19.76 -2.22 -0.44
C ASP A 314 19.62 -2.59 1.05
N LEU A 315 18.44 -3.11 1.45
CA LEU A 315 18.36 -3.94 2.65
C LEU A 315 18.89 -5.31 2.29
N THR A 316 20.19 -5.47 2.48
CA THR A 316 20.97 -6.64 2.03
C THR A 316 20.70 -7.87 2.90
N VAL A 317 20.24 -7.68 4.13
CA VAL A 317 19.94 -8.78 5.06
C VAL A 317 18.51 -9.29 4.86
N HIS A 318 18.38 -10.56 4.48
CA HIS A 318 17.13 -11.31 4.62
C HIS A 318 17.35 -12.43 5.66
N PRO A 319 16.96 -12.22 6.93
CA PRO A 319 17.24 -13.19 7.99
C PRO A 319 16.47 -14.50 7.77
N LEU A 320 17.01 -15.57 8.33
CA LEU A 320 16.40 -16.90 8.37
C LEU A 320 16.09 -17.29 9.81
N ILE A 321 14.96 -17.97 10.03
CA ILE A 321 14.68 -18.64 11.30
C ILE A 321 14.79 -20.15 11.09
N VAL A 322 15.73 -20.75 11.81
CA VAL A 322 15.86 -22.19 11.95
C VAL A 322 15.79 -22.46 13.44
N GLU A 323 14.57 -22.68 13.96
CA GLU A 323 14.34 -22.74 15.40
C GLU A 323 15.38 -23.65 16.10
N PRO A 324 16.03 -23.18 17.18
CA PRO A 324 15.76 -21.94 17.94
C PRO A 324 16.54 -20.69 17.47
N TRP A 325 17.17 -20.70 16.30
CA TRP A 325 18.13 -19.69 15.85
C TRP A 325 17.55 -18.69 14.84
N LEU A 326 17.86 -17.41 15.04
CA LEU A 326 17.79 -16.35 14.03
C LEU A 326 19.17 -16.23 13.36
N ILE A 327 19.26 -16.57 12.08
CA ILE A 327 20.51 -16.58 11.33
C ILE A 327 20.52 -15.40 10.36
N HIS A 328 21.61 -14.66 10.34
CA HIS A 328 21.83 -13.59 9.37
C HIS A 328 23.31 -13.51 8.98
N GLN A 329 23.55 -12.97 7.80
CA GLN A 329 24.91 -12.71 7.31
C GLN A 329 25.25 -11.24 7.60
N GLU A 330 26.48 -11.01 8.04
CA GLU A 330 27.04 -9.70 8.30
C GLU A 330 28.40 -9.62 7.61
N GLY A 331 28.44 -8.99 6.43
CA GLY A 331 29.61 -8.99 5.55
C GLY A 331 30.07 -10.42 5.23
N THR A 332 31.20 -10.81 5.82
CA THR A 332 31.90 -12.08 5.62
C THR A 332 31.67 -13.10 6.75
N ARG A 333 30.79 -12.76 7.71
CA ARG A 333 30.46 -13.58 8.88
C ARG A 333 29.02 -14.09 8.78
N ILE A 334 28.78 -15.27 9.35
CA ILE A 334 27.44 -15.82 9.58
C ILE A 334 27.21 -15.83 11.09
N LEU A 335 26.20 -15.07 11.52
CA LEU A 335 25.82 -14.94 12.91
C LEU A 335 24.49 -15.64 13.16
N ALA A 336 24.39 -16.29 14.31
CA ALA A 336 23.16 -16.91 14.76
C ALA A 336 22.82 -16.45 16.17
N THR A 337 21.64 -15.87 16.34
CA THR A 337 21.14 -15.40 17.63
C THR A 337 20.08 -16.36 18.14
N HIS A 338 20.26 -16.89 19.34
CA HIS A 338 19.28 -17.78 19.94
C HIS A 338 18.04 -17.00 20.36
N LEU A 339 16.87 -17.34 19.80
CA LEU A 339 15.62 -16.58 19.97
C LEU A 339 15.16 -16.47 21.43
N GLY A 340 15.45 -17.48 22.26
CA GLY A 340 15.04 -17.49 23.68
C GLY A 340 16.03 -16.84 24.65
N THR A 341 17.31 -16.69 24.28
CA THR A 341 18.34 -16.17 25.21
C THR A 341 18.94 -14.84 24.74
N GLY A 342 18.68 -14.46 23.49
CA GLY A 342 19.31 -13.32 22.83
C GLY A 342 20.82 -13.45 22.63
N LYS A 343 21.42 -14.59 22.99
CA LYS A 343 22.87 -14.80 22.82
C LYS A 343 23.18 -15.01 21.34
N THR A 344 24.05 -14.17 20.82
CA THR A 344 24.61 -14.30 19.47
C THR A 344 25.84 -15.18 19.49
N GLN A 345 25.93 -16.10 18.54
CA GLN A 345 27.08 -16.94 18.26
C GLN A 345 27.56 -16.66 16.84
N LYS A 346 28.88 -16.57 16.67
CA LYS A 346 29.50 -16.56 15.35
C LYS A 346 29.61 -18.00 14.87
N TRP A 347 28.77 -18.40 13.91
CA TRP A 347 28.80 -19.75 13.34
C TRP A 347 29.91 -19.92 12.32
N PHE A 348 30.18 -18.87 11.54
CA PHE A 348 31.26 -18.90 10.56
C PHE A 348 31.84 -17.51 10.33
N ASP A 349 33.13 -17.46 10.04
CA ASP A 349 33.87 -16.26 9.68
C ASP A 349 34.81 -16.63 8.53
N ALA A 350 34.64 -15.98 7.38
CA ALA A 350 35.48 -16.29 6.22
C ALA A 350 36.95 -15.89 6.43
N GLY A 351 37.28 -15.10 7.46
CA GLY A 351 38.63 -14.62 7.75
C GLY A 351 39.14 -13.59 6.75
N ILE A 352 38.23 -13.00 5.96
CA ILE A 352 38.57 -11.98 4.96
C ILE A 352 38.70 -10.66 5.71
N THR A 353 39.94 -10.25 5.98
CA THR A 353 40.24 -8.95 6.59
C THR A 353 39.93 -7.84 5.59
N SER A 354 38.82 -7.12 5.78
CA SER A 354 38.59 -5.86 5.05
C SER A 354 39.62 -4.85 5.54
N SER A 355 40.55 -4.45 4.68
CA SER A 355 41.47 -3.35 4.98
C SER A 355 40.67 -2.05 5.15
N GLN A 356 40.64 -1.52 6.38
CA GLN A 356 40.25 -0.15 6.81
C GLN A 356 39.09 0.57 6.09
N GLU A 357 38.06 0.94 6.88
CA GLU A 357 36.98 1.91 6.58
C GLU A 357 36.00 1.60 5.44
N ASP A 358 36.12 0.46 4.78
CA ASP A 358 35.18 0.07 3.73
C ASP A 358 33.76 -0.18 4.28
N THR A 359 32.78 0.38 3.58
CA THR A 359 31.35 0.18 3.83
C THR A 359 31.02 -1.30 4.06
N PRO A 360 30.16 -1.64 5.04
CA PRO A 360 29.80 -3.03 5.32
C PRO A 360 29.39 -3.70 4.02
N GLY A 361 30.15 -4.73 3.62
CA GLY A 361 29.98 -5.37 2.32
C GLY A 361 28.55 -5.86 2.13
N LYS A 362 28.03 -5.77 0.90
CA LYS A 362 26.73 -6.31 0.47
C LYS A 362 26.54 -7.70 1.02
N VAL A 363 25.65 -7.78 2.00
CA VAL A 363 25.15 -9.04 2.53
C VAL A 363 24.40 -9.74 1.39
N HIS A 364 24.83 -10.95 1.05
CA HIS A 364 24.03 -11.83 0.20
C HIS A 364 23.01 -12.56 1.10
N ALA A 365 21.86 -12.92 0.55
CA ALA A 365 20.91 -13.70 1.32
C ALA A 365 21.41 -15.13 1.54
N LEU A 366 20.95 -15.70 2.64
CA LEU A 366 21.18 -17.09 3.02
C LEU A 366 20.10 -17.99 2.39
N ALA A 367 20.45 -19.24 2.08
CA ALA A 367 19.49 -20.30 1.76
C ALA A 367 19.49 -21.35 2.87
N PHE A 368 18.31 -21.86 3.24
CA PHE A 368 18.17 -22.96 4.19
C PHE A 368 17.47 -24.15 3.55
N VAL A 369 18.11 -25.31 3.62
CA VAL A 369 17.59 -26.58 3.10
C VAL A 369 17.28 -27.47 4.30
N PRO A 370 16.00 -27.71 4.59
CA PRO A 370 15.61 -28.65 5.62
C PRO A 370 16.20 -30.05 5.36
N PRO A 371 16.51 -30.81 6.42
CA PRO A 371 16.31 -30.45 7.83
C PRO A 371 17.43 -29.58 8.44
N SER A 372 18.59 -29.43 7.79
CA SER A 372 19.80 -29.06 8.53
C SER A 372 20.88 -28.30 7.77
N PHE A 373 20.67 -27.76 6.57
CA PHE A 373 21.75 -27.07 5.85
C PHE A 373 21.49 -25.58 5.68
N VAL A 374 22.49 -24.75 5.97
CA VAL A 374 22.51 -23.31 5.67
C VAL A 374 23.63 -23.05 4.67
N VAL A 375 23.30 -22.39 3.57
CA VAL A 375 24.25 -22.07 2.51
C VAL A 375 24.35 -20.56 2.35
N ALA A 376 25.58 -20.05 2.23
CA ALA A 376 25.87 -18.63 2.17
C ALA A 376 26.96 -18.30 1.14
N CYS A 377 26.79 -17.18 0.45
CA CYS A 377 27.80 -16.56 -0.40
C CYS A 377 28.51 -15.44 0.40
N LEU A 378 29.77 -15.65 0.77
CA LEU A 378 30.55 -14.71 1.57
C LEU A 378 31.63 -14.06 0.72
N GLY A 379 31.73 -12.73 0.71
CA GLY A 379 32.77 -12.02 -0.03
C GLY A 379 32.86 -10.54 0.31
N SER A 380 33.98 -9.90 -0.03
CA SER A 380 34.21 -8.47 0.17
C SER A 380 33.59 -7.64 -0.96
N GLU A 381 33.03 -6.47 -0.68
CA GLU A 381 32.63 -5.56 -1.78
C GLU A 381 33.83 -5.11 -2.62
N PHE A 382 33.58 -4.79 -3.89
CA PHE A 382 34.53 -4.00 -4.65
C PHE A 382 34.47 -2.54 -4.18
N PRO A 383 35.63 -1.87 -4.01
CA PRO A 383 35.65 -0.43 -3.77
C PRO A 383 34.89 0.27 -4.89
N LYS A 384 33.86 1.07 -4.54
CA LYS A 384 33.02 1.81 -5.51
C LYS A 384 33.79 2.77 -6.43
N ALA A 385 35.06 3.02 -6.15
CA ALA A 385 35.83 4.14 -6.70
C ALA A 385 36.82 3.80 -7.83
N LEU A 386 37.09 2.52 -8.12
CA LEU A 386 38.12 2.18 -9.12
C LEU A 386 37.50 1.97 -10.50
N PHE A 387 37.05 3.05 -11.15
CA PHE A 387 37.11 3.08 -12.62
C PHE A 387 38.58 2.95 -13.02
N PRO A 388 38.96 2.11 -14.00
CA PRO A 388 40.34 2.02 -14.41
C PRO A 388 40.59 3.28 -15.22
N LEU A 389 40.90 4.38 -14.54
CA LEU A 389 41.68 5.43 -15.16
C LEU A 389 42.96 4.74 -15.63
N GLU A 390 43.32 4.91 -16.91
CA GLU A 390 44.54 4.34 -17.49
C GLU A 390 45.71 4.56 -16.52
N GLY A 391 46.27 3.47 -15.98
CA GLY A 391 47.37 3.51 -15.00
C GLY A 391 47.04 3.09 -13.55
N ALA A 392 45.78 2.83 -13.20
CA ALA A 392 45.44 2.28 -11.89
C ALA A 392 45.91 0.82 -11.74
N THR A 393 46.50 0.48 -10.59
CA THR A 393 46.86 -0.91 -10.24
C THR A 393 45.60 -1.78 -10.26
N PRO A 394 45.67 -3.02 -10.78
CA PRO A 394 44.53 -3.93 -10.77
C PRO A 394 44.05 -4.11 -9.33
N PRO A 395 42.72 -4.09 -9.09
CA PRO A 395 42.18 -4.30 -7.75
C PRO A 395 42.67 -5.65 -7.21
N PRO A 396 42.90 -5.76 -5.88
CA PRO A 396 43.29 -7.03 -5.28
C PRO A 396 42.28 -8.12 -5.64
N PRO A 397 42.73 -9.39 -5.79
CA PRO A 397 41.85 -10.49 -6.12
C PRO A 397 40.76 -10.60 -5.06
N PHE A 398 39.50 -10.58 -5.50
CA PHE A 398 38.37 -10.79 -4.62
C PHE A 398 38.46 -12.16 -3.96
N GLN A 399 38.25 -12.18 -2.65
CA GLN A 399 38.20 -13.39 -1.85
C GLN A 399 36.75 -13.71 -1.53
N GLY A 400 36.13 -14.59 -2.32
CA GLY A 400 34.78 -15.09 -2.06
C GLY A 400 34.79 -16.57 -1.69
N LYS A 401 33.95 -16.95 -0.73
CA LYS A 401 33.74 -18.34 -0.33
C LYS A 401 32.24 -18.67 -0.38
N LEU A 402 31.89 -19.77 -1.03
CA LEU A 402 30.59 -20.42 -0.85
C LEU A 402 30.73 -21.37 0.34
N VAL A 403 29.84 -21.27 1.30
CA VAL A 403 29.92 -22.04 2.54
C VAL A 403 28.62 -22.79 2.75
N CYS A 404 28.73 -24.07 3.12
CA CYS A 404 27.62 -24.90 3.56
C CYS A 404 27.86 -25.31 5.02
N LEU A 405 26.90 -24.96 5.87
CA LEU A 405 26.90 -25.27 7.29
C LEU A 405 25.81 -26.29 7.59
N LYS A 406 26.14 -27.33 8.35
CA LYS A 406 25.17 -28.26 8.91
C LYS A 406 24.71 -27.76 10.29
N VAL A 407 23.46 -27.34 10.39
CA VAL A 407 22.82 -26.87 11.61
C VAL A 407 22.38 -28.05 12.48
N ASN A 408 22.70 -27.97 13.76
CA ASN A 408 22.29 -28.90 14.80
C ASN A 408 21.78 -28.12 16.03
N GLU A 409 21.36 -28.83 17.08
CA GLU A 409 20.83 -28.19 18.30
C GLU A 409 21.84 -27.27 19.01
N LYS A 410 23.15 -27.55 18.88
CA LYS A 410 24.23 -26.83 19.56
C LYS A 410 24.77 -25.63 18.77
N GLY A 411 24.42 -25.51 17.49
CA GLY A 411 24.93 -24.47 16.59
C GLY A 411 25.04 -24.99 15.17
N ALA A 412 26.06 -24.57 14.44
CA ALA A 412 26.33 -25.08 13.10
C ALA A 412 27.77 -25.55 12.96
N GLU A 413 27.96 -26.59 12.15
CA GLU A 413 29.25 -27.16 11.79
C GLU A 413 29.53 -26.87 10.32
N LEU A 414 30.77 -26.48 9.99
CA LEU A 414 31.18 -26.34 8.60
C LEU A 414 31.17 -27.72 7.93
N GLN A 415 30.27 -27.92 6.97
CA GLN A 415 30.22 -29.15 6.19
C GLN A 415 31.26 -29.09 5.07
N TRP A 416 31.25 -28.00 4.30
CA TRP A 416 32.26 -27.73 3.29
C TRP A 416 32.27 -26.23 2.96
N GLN A 417 33.37 -25.80 2.35
CA GLN A 417 33.49 -24.49 1.71
C GLN A 417 34.11 -24.69 0.33
N ALA A 418 33.70 -23.87 -0.63
CA ALA A 418 34.30 -23.78 -1.95
C ALA A 418 34.87 -22.38 -2.15
N ALA A 419 36.16 -22.31 -2.47
CA ALA A 419 36.79 -21.11 -2.99
C ALA A 419 36.71 -21.16 -4.52
N TYR A 420 36.31 -20.06 -5.14
CA TYR A 420 36.28 -20.01 -6.60
C TYR A 420 37.68 -19.64 -7.11
N PRO A 421 38.30 -20.44 -7.99
CA PRO A 421 39.60 -20.14 -8.57
C PRO A 421 39.40 -19.00 -9.57
N LEU A 422 39.96 -17.83 -9.28
CA LEU A 422 39.69 -16.63 -10.07
C LEU A 422 41.02 -16.03 -10.50
N GLU A 423 41.34 -16.20 -11.79
CA GLU A 423 42.47 -15.56 -12.47
C GLU A 423 42.30 -14.02 -12.59
N SER A 424 41.26 -13.45 -11.99
CA SER A 424 40.91 -12.02 -12.06
C SER A 424 39.74 -11.67 -11.12
N ALA A 425 39.55 -10.36 -10.86
CA ALA A 425 38.45 -9.76 -10.11
C ALA A 425 37.08 -10.41 -10.40
N SER A 426 36.52 -11.11 -9.42
CA SER A 426 35.25 -11.82 -9.54
C SER A 426 34.40 -11.62 -8.30
N ARG A 427 33.10 -11.92 -8.31
CA ARG A 427 32.23 -11.78 -7.11
C ARG A 427 30.97 -12.62 -7.23
N PHE A 428 30.33 -12.93 -6.11
CA PHE A 428 28.97 -13.47 -6.16
C PHE A 428 28.02 -12.44 -6.76
N ASP A 429 27.23 -12.92 -7.72
CA ASP A 429 26.27 -12.10 -8.46
C ASP A 429 24.82 -12.41 -8.07
N SER A 430 24.60 -13.51 -7.34
CA SER A 430 23.30 -13.90 -6.79
C SER A 430 23.44 -14.57 -5.40
N PRO A 431 22.37 -14.60 -4.60
CA PRO A 431 22.22 -15.56 -3.51
C PRO A 431 22.35 -17.02 -4.02
N PRO A 432 22.72 -17.97 -3.13
CA PRO A 432 22.71 -19.38 -3.47
C PRO A 432 21.27 -19.90 -3.61
N LEU A 433 21.04 -20.76 -4.59
CA LEU A 433 19.79 -21.50 -4.78
C LEU A 433 20.05 -22.98 -4.50
N CYS A 434 19.21 -23.59 -3.66
CA CYS A 434 19.35 -24.99 -3.31
C CYS A 434 18.12 -25.79 -3.77
N HIS A 435 18.34 -26.92 -4.44
CA HIS A 435 17.27 -27.85 -4.82
C HIS A 435 17.83 -29.23 -5.16
N GLN A 436 17.08 -30.29 -4.82
CA GLN A 436 17.46 -31.70 -5.09
C GLN A 436 18.91 -32.05 -4.66
N GLY A 437 19.31 -31.63 -3.46
CA GLY A 437 20.65 -31.88 -2.94
C GLY A 437 21.77 -31.15 -3.70
N ARG A 438 21.45 -30.08 -4.44
CA ARG A 438 22.41 -29.28 -5.18
C ARG A 438 22.34 -27.81 -4.79
N VAL A 439 23.47 -27.13 -4.91
CA VAL A 439 23.62 -25.70 -4.65
C VAL A 439 24.08 -25.03 -5.94
N VAL A 440 23.33 -24.05 -6.44
CA VAL A 440 23.67 -23.25 -7.61
C VAL A 440 23.94 -21.81 -7.20
N THR A 441 25.03 -21.24 -7.69
CA THR A 441 25.42 -19.84 -7.47
C THR A 441 25.84 -19.16 -8.76
N ALA A 442 25.44 -17.92 -8.97
CA ALA A 442 25.98 -17.08 -10.02
C ALA A 442 27.21 -16.31 -9.51
N VAL A 443 28.32 -16.42 -10.23
CA VAL A 443 29.57 -15.71 -9.96
C VAL A 443 29.90 -14.88 -11.18
N ARG A 444 30.10 -13.58 -10.98
CA ARG A 444 30.56 -12.65 -12.00
C ARG A 444 32.08 -12.67 -12.03
N THR A 445 32.66 -12.77 -13.21
CA THR A 445 34.11 -12.79 -13.42
C THR A 445 34.52 -11.74 -14.45
N GLN A 446 35.64 -11.06 -14.26
CA GLN A 446 36.19 -10.15 -15.25
C GLN A 446 37.16 -10.91 -16.18
N LYS A 447 36.84 -11.02 -17.47
CA LYS A 447 37.73 -11.63 -18.47
C LYS A 447 37.98 -10.63 -19.60
N GLU A 448 39.24 -10.28 -19.84
CA GLU A 448 39.65 -9.38 -20.94
C GLU A 448 38.88 -8.04 -20.95
N GLY A 449 38.66 -7.44 -19.77
CA GLY A 449 37.91 -6.18 -19.63
C GLY A 449 36.39 -6.30 -19.78
N LYS A 450 35.85 -7.50 -20.06
CA LYS A 450 34.42 -7.78 -20.08
C LYS A 450 34.00 -8.49 -18.80
N GLU A 451 32.85 -8.11 -18.24
CA GLU A 451 32.22 -8.89 -17.18
C GLU A 451 31.44 -10.04 -17.81
N THR A 452 31.68 -11.26 -17.35
CA THR A 452 30.87 -12.44 -17.68
C THR A 452 30.28 -13.01 -16.40
N VAL A 453 29.15 -13.72 -16.51
CA VAL A 453 28.53 -14.42 -15.38
C VAL A 453 28.64 -15.92 -15.63
N ARG A 454 29.02 -16.66 -14.61
CA ARG A 454 29.15 -18.11 -14.63
C ARG A 454 28.34 -18.71 -13.49
N LEU A 455 27.59 -19.75 -13.80
CA LEU A 455 26.85 -20.55 -12.84
C LEU A 455 27.72 -21.73 -12.40
N TYR A 456 27.77 -21.95 -11.10
CA TYR A 456 28.47 -23.07 -10.48
C TYR A 456 27.45 -23.93 -9.74
N CYS A 457 27.57 -25.25 -9.87
CA CYS A 457 26.71 -26.21 -9.18
C CYS A 457 27.52 -27.18 -8.35
N HIS A 458 27.19 -27.31 -7.07
CA HIS A 458 27.87 -28.18 -6.10
C HIS A 458 26.89 -29.15 -5.46
N PHE A 459 27.38 -30.30 -4.97
CA PHE A 459 26.58 -31.16 -4.10
C PHE A 459 26.39 -30.52 -2.72
N LEU A 460 25.14 -30.49 -2.24
CA LEU A 460 24.79 -29.92 -0.95
C LEU A 460 25.41 -30.70 0.21
N ASP A 461 25.41 -32.04 0.12
CA ASP A 461 25.91 -32.97 1.13
C ASP A 461 27.33 -33.49 0.81
N SER A 462 28.09 -32.74 0.01
CA SER A 462 29.48 -33.06 -0.33
C SER A 462 30.31 -33.39 0.93
N ARG A 463 31.10 -34.46 0.83
CA ARG A 463 32.09 -34.83 1.87
C ARG A 463 33.48 -34.22 1.62
N GLN A 464 33.69 -33.68 0.42
CA GLN A 464 34.90 -32.97 0.01
C GLN A 464 34.62 -31.45 -0.05
N GLU A 465 35.63 -30.62 -0.34
CA GLU A 465 35.57 -29.15 -0.43
C GLU A 465 34.59 -28.63 -1.49
N GLY A 466 33.28 -28.85 -1.29
CA GLY A 466 32.20 -28.50 -2.22
C GLY A 466 32.39 -29.11 -3.60
N GLU A 467 32.21 -30.43 -3.75
CA GLU A 467 32.37 -31.14 -5.03
C GLU A 467 31.57 -30.45 -6.15
N LEU A 468 32.30 -29.92 -7.14
CA LEU A 468 31.74 -29.23 -8.30
C LEU A 468 31.15 -30.26 -9.28
N ILE A 469 29.86 -30.14 -9.55
CA ILE A 469 29.12 -31.01 -10.48
C ILE A 469 29.29 -30.50 -11.91
N TRP A 470 28.99 -29.21 -12.12
CA TRP A 470 29.08 -28.56 -13.41
C TRP A 470 29.28 -27.06 -13.24
N THR A 471 29.80 -26.45 -14.30
CA THR A 471 29.91 -25.01 -14.47
C THR A 471 29.37 -24.61 -15.83
N LEU A 472 28.72 -23.45 -15.93
CA LEU A 472 28.08 -22.99 -17.16
C LEU A 472 28.17 -21.47 -17.28
N GLU A 473 28.47 -20.97 -18.47
CA GLU A 473 28.26 -19.57 -18.83
C GLU A 473 26.91 -19.46 -19.57
N PRO A 474 25.81 -19.03 -18.91
CA PRO A 474 24.44 -19.25 -19.40
C PRO A 474 24.10 -18.42 -20.65
N ALA A 475 24.54 -17.17 -20.70
CA ALA A 475 24.48 -16.29 -21.88
C ALA A 475 25.41 -15.09 -21.68
N SER A 476 25.85 -14.44 -22.76
CA SER A 476 26.71 -13.26 -22.68
C SER A 476 25.96 -12.05 -22.10
N ASP A 477 26.20 -11.74 -20.83
CA ASP A 477 25.85 -10.45 -20.20
C ASP A 477 26.93 -9.41 -20.55
N SER A 478 27.13 -9.12 -21.84
CA SER A 478 28.21 -8.23 -22.33
C SER A 478 27.88 -6.75 -22.11
N GLY A 479 27.54 -6.37 -20.87
CA GLY A 479 27.50 -4.98 -20.46
C GLY A 479 28.91 -4.41 -20.37
N GLY A 480 29.09 -3.15 -20.80
CA GLY A 480 30.34 -2.43 -20.56
C GLY A 480 30.64 -2.31 -19.07
N TRP A 481 31.92 -2.33 -18.72
CA TRP A 481 32.40 -2.14 -17.35
C TRP A 481 31.93 -0.75 -16.86
N GLY A 482 31.16 -0.69 -15.76
CA GLY A 482 30.57 0.56 -15.26
C GLY A 482 29.03 0.62 -15.24
N ALA A 483 28.34 -0.46 -15.56
CA ALA A 483 26.89 -0.57 -15.32
C ALA A 483 26.56 -0.31 -13.84
N LEU A 484 25.42 0.35 -13.60
CA LEU A 484 24.97 0.90 -12.31
C LEU A 484 25.35 0.02 -11.09
N PRO A 485 26.16 0.53 -10.14
CA PRO A 485 26.47 -0.19 -8.91
C PRO A 485 25.17 -0.44 -8.14
N GLY A 486 24.78 -1.71 -7.97
CA GLY A 486 23.47 -2.06 -7.39
C GLY A 486 22.87 -3.33 -7.94
N SER A 487 23.03 -3.57 -9.24
CA SER A 487 22.29 -4.62 -9.91
C SER A 487 22.95 -6.01 -9.75
N GLN A 488 22.23 -6.94 -9.10
CA GLN A 488 22.56 -8.37 -8.98
C GLN A 488 21.77 -9.23 -9.97
N SER A 489 22.34 -10.34 -10.42
CA SER A 489 21.60 -11.41 -11.07
C SER A 489 20.64 -12.07 -10.09
N ALA A 490 19.57 -12.65 -10.64
CA ALA A 490 18.63 -13.48 -9.89
C ALA A 490 18.71 -14.93 -10.35
N LEU A 491 18.68 -15.84 -9.38
CA LEU A 491 18.35 -17.24 -9.58
C LEU A 491 16.93 -17.45 -9.06
N VAL A 492 16.16 -18.27 -9.78
CA VAL A 492 14.79 -18.68 -9.39
C VAL A 492 14.60 -20.13 -9.80
N ARG A 493 14.02 -20.95 -8.91
CA ARG A 493 13.69 -22.34 -9.25
C ARG A 493 12.38 -22.42 -10.04
N CYS A 494 12.35 -23.18 -11.13
CA CYS A 494 11.17 -23.49 -11.94
C CYS A 494 11.10 -24.99 -12.20
N GLY A 495 10.35 -25.72 -11.38
CA GLY A 495 10.40 -27.17 -11.36
C GLY A 495 11.83 -27.67 -11.09
N THR A 496 12.37 -28.46 -12.02
CA THR A 496 13.75 -28.99 -11.95
C THR A 496 14.80 -28.09 -12.62
N ASP A 497 14.37 -26.97 -13.17
CA ASP A 497 15.25 -26.01 -13.82
C ASP A 497 15.54 -24.83 -12.89
N VAL A 498 16.73 -24.27 -13.04
CA VAL A 498 17.14 -23.00 -12.46
C VAL A 498 17.08 -21.96 -13.56
N ILE A 499 16.30 -20.91 -13.33
CA ILE A 499 16.26 -19.74 -14.19
C ILE A 499 17.28 -18.75 -13.67
N TRP A 500 18.26 -18.43 -14.51
CA TRP A 500 19.15 -17.30 -14.31
C TRP A 500 18.64 -16.10 -15.09
N THR A 501 18.60 -14.93 -14.44
CA THR A 501 18.36 -13.63 -15.08
C THR A 501 19.52 -12.69 -14.85
N GLY A 502 20.14 -12.25 -15.94
CA GLY A 502 21.19 -11.22 -16.00
C GLY A 502 20.64 -9.80 -15.93
N ARG A 503 21.55 -8.83 -15.76
CA ARG A 503 21.20 -7.42 -15.53
C ARG A 503 20.63 -6.75 -16.78
N ASN A 504 21.15 -7.12 -17.94
CA ASN A 504 20.69 -6.62 -19.23
C ASN A 504 19.39 -7.29 -19.72
N GLY A 505 18.74 -8.11 -18.89
CA GLY A 505 17.57 -8.90 -19.28
C GLY A 505 17.90 -10.18 -20.05
N ALA A 506 19.18 -10.60 -20.10
CA ALA A 506 19.55 -11.94 -20.52
C ALA A 506 18.96 -12.97 -19.58
N MET A 507 18.52 -14.10 -20.11
CA MET A 507 17.89 -15.15 -19.32
C MET A 507 18.31 -16.53 -19.82
N ALA A 508 18.40 -17.49 -18.92
CA ALA A 508 18.57 -18.89 -19.31
C ALA A 508 17.86 -19.81 -18.30
N ALA A 509 17.18 -20.83 -18.81
CA ALA A 509 16.79 -21.98 -18.01
C ALA A 509 17.86 -23.05 -18.09
N VAL A 510 18.29 -23.57 -16.95
CA VAL A 510 19.36 -24.56 -16.84
C VAL A 510 18.85 -25.72 -15.99
N GLU A 511 18.96 -26.94 -16.48
CA GLU A 511 18.59 -28.11 -15.70
C GLU A 511 19.57 -28.30 -14.54
N ILE A 512 19.07 -28.30 -13.30
CA ILE A 512 19.93 -28.28 -12.11
C ILE A 512 20.83 -29.52 -12.02
N ALA A 513 20.35 -30.66 -12.51
CA ALA A 513 21.05 -31.93 -12.40
C ALA A 513 22.26 -32.04 -13.33
N THR A 514 22.20 -31.41 -14.50
CA THR A 514 23.14 -31.66 -15.60
C THR A 514 23.88 -30.41 -16.06
N GLY A 515 23.37 -29.21 -15.74
CA GLY A 515 23.91 -27.95 -16.27
C GLY A 515 23.51 -27.68 -17.73
N VAL A 516 22.65 -28.50 -18.32
CA VAL A 516 22.19 -28.32 -19.71
C VAL A 516 21.26 -27.11 -19.79
N VAL A 517 21.58 -26.19 -20.71
CA VAL A 517 20.71 -25.05 -21.03
C VAL A 517 19.47 -25.55 -21.77
N ARG A 518 18.30 -25.31 -21.19
CA ARG A 518 17.00 -25.66 -21.76
C ARG A 518 16.48 -24.57 -22.68
N TRP A 519 16.65 -23.32 -22.36
CA TRP A 519 16.40 -22.23 -23.30
C TRP A 519 17.21 -21.03 -22.84
N ALA A 520 17.48 -20.13 -23.76
CA ALA A 520 18.16 -18.89 -23.46
C ALA A 520 17.54 -17.73 -24.22
N ARG A 521 17.56 -16.56 -23.59
CA ARG A 521 17.22 -15.31 -24.23
C ARG A 521 18.39 -14.36 -24.14
N VAL A 522 18.79 -13.89 -25.30
CA VAL A 522 19.84 -12.90 -25.44
C VAL A 522 19.15 -11.55 -25.64
N PRO A 523 19.41 -10.56 -24.78
CA PRO A 523 18.75 -9.27 -24.91
C PRO A 523 19.17 -8.63 -26.22
N GLU A 524 18.23 -7.97 -26.89
CA GLU A 524 18.60 -7.13 -28.02
C GLU A 524 19.48 -5.99 -27.52
N ALA A 525 20.54 -5.68 -28.26
CA ALA A 525 21.39 -4.53 -28.02
C ALA A 525 20.52 -3.27 -28.04
N ALA A 526 20.08 -2.84 -26.87
CA ALA A 526 19.31 -1.62 -26.68
C ALA A 526 20.17 -0.65 -25.89
N GLU A 527 20.14 0.62 -26.29
CA GLU A 527 20.77 1.67 -25.50
C GLU A 527 20.15 1.66 -24.10
N PRO A 528 20.96 1.55 -23.03
CA PRO A 528 20.44 1.60 -21.68
C PRO A 528 19.84 2.99 -21.46
N LYS A 529 18.51 3.07 -21.31
CA LYS A 529 17.90 4.29 -20.75
C LYS A 529 18.35 4.41 -19.30
N LYS A 530 18.40 5.64 -18.79
CA LYS A 530 18.67 5.92 -17.38
C LYS A 530 17.54 5.29 -16.54
N GLY A 531 17.75 4.07 -16.07
CA GLY A 531 16.80 3.35 -15.23
C GLY A 531 16.67 3.97 -13.84
N PRO A 532 15.69 3.52 -13.03
CA PRO A 532 15.58 3.96 -11.64
C PRO A 532 16.89 3.68 -10.91
N SER A 533 17.36 4.66 -10.13
CA SER A 533 18.64 4.58 -9.41
C SER A 533 18.65 3.51 -8.31
N ASN A 534 17.47 2.96 -7.98
CA ASN A 534 17.22 2.15 -6.80
C ASN A 534 16.50 0.84 -7.17
N LEU A 535 17.17 -0.09 -7.87
CA LEU A 535 16.62 -1.40 -8.20
C LEU A 535 16.73 -2.38 -7.02
N SER A 536 15.64 -3.09 -6.73
CA SER A 536 15.59 -4.20 -5.77
C SER A 536 16.31 -5.44 -6.29
N ALA A 537 16.80 -6.30 -5.39
CA ALA A 537 17.27 -7.65 -5.71
C ALA A 537 16.13 -8.57 -6.21
N THR A 538 14.86 -8.18 -6.00
CA THR A 538 13.70 -8.97 -6.37
C THR A 538 13.24 -8.77 -7.82
N LYS A 539 14.05 -9.20 -8.80
CA LYS A 539 13.74 -8.92 -10.23
C LYS A 539 12.96 -10.00 -10.96
N THR A 540 12.99 -11.22 -10.46
CA THR A 540 12.36 -12.37 -11.13
C THR A 540 11.73 -13.25 -10.07
N PHE A 541 10.56 -13.83 -10.32
CA PHE A 541 10.00 -14.88 -9.48
C PHE A 541 9.16 -15.84 -10.33
N PHE A 542 8.89 -17.02 -9.80
CA PHE A 542 8.07 -18.04 -10.43
C PHE A 542 6.82 -18.25 -9.60
N SER A 543 5.64 -18.14 -10.20
CA SER A 543 4.39 -18.36 -9.47
C SER A 543 3.30 -18.83 -10.41
N GLN A 544 2.48 -19.78 -9.96
CA GLN A 544 1.31 -20.26 -10.70
C GLN A 544 1.69 -20.75 -12.11
N GLY A 545 2.88 -21.30 -12.29
CA GLY A 545 3.36 -21.77 -13.59
C GLY A 545 3.78 -20.68 -14.58
N GLY A 546 3.84 -19.41 -14.17
CA GLY A 546 4.40 -18.31 -14.96
C GLY A 546 5.72 -17.82 -14.36
N LEU A 547 6.68 -17.48 -15.22
CA LEU A 547 7.91 -16.80 -14.83
C LEU A 547 7.73 -15.31 -15.08
N PHE A 548 7.90 -14.48 -14.05
CA PHE A 548 7.74 -13.03 -14.15
C PHE A 548 9.07 -12.35 -13.92
N THR A 549 9.43 -11.39 -14.77
CA THR A 549 10.71 -10.68 -14.67
C THR A 549 10.58 -9.19 -14.97
N LEU A 550 11.36 -8.39 -14.24
CA LEU A 550 11.56 -6.97 -14.46
C LEU A 550 12.84 -6.77 -15.28
N VAL A 551 12.71 -6.15 -16.45
CA VAL A 551 13.84 -5.82 -17.32
C VAL A 551 14.41 -4.46 -16.92
N GLU A 552 15.64 -4.47 -16.43
CA GLU A 552 16.29 -3.27 -15.94
C GLU A 552 16.50 -2.21 -17.02
N GLY A 553 16.39 -0.95 -16.63
CA GLY A 553 16.59 0.19 -17.52
C GLY A 553 15.48 0.37 -18.56
N LYS A 554 14.43 -0.47 -18.57
CA LYS A 554 13.30 -0.36 -19.52
C LYS A 554 11.94 -0.19 -18.85
N ASP A 555 11.87 -0.14 -17.51
CA ASP A 555 10.61 -0.09 -16.76
C ASP A 555 9.61 -1.14 -17.28
N LEU A 556 10.09 -2.34 -17.62
CA LEU A 556 9.32 -3.34 -18.37
C LEU A 556 9.17 -4.61 -17.55
N VAL A 557 7.94 -5.03 -17.31
CA VAL A 557 7.62 -6.32 -16.68
C VAL A 557 7.20 -7.31 -17.76
N ARG A 558 7.69 -8.54 -17.69
CA ARG A 558 7.37 -9.62 -18.64
C ARG A 558 6.77 -10.81 -17.93
N GLY A 559 5.75 -11.39 -18.55
CA GLY A 559 5.33 -12.77 -18.30
C GLY A 559 6.01 -13.69 -19.32
N ILE A 560 6.67 -14.72 -18.83
CA ILE A 560 7.45 -15.67 -19.63
C ILE A 560 6.97 -17.08 -19.32
N ASP A 561 6.84 -17.90 -20.35
CA ASP A 561 6.63 -19.34 -20.17
C ASP A 561 7.93 -19.95 -19.61
N PRO A 562 7.93 -20.47 -18.37
CA PRO A 562 9.13 -21.04 -17.76
C PRO A 562 9.72 -22.21 -18.56
N TYR A 563 8.91 -22.90 -19.36
CA TYR A 563 9.35 -24.10 -20.08
C TYR A 563 10.02 -23.80 -21.42
N SER A 564 9.49 -22.84 -22.19
CA SER A 564 10.04 -22.48 -23.50
C SER A 564 10.88 -21.21 -23.50
N GLY A 565 10.75 -20.38 -22.47
CA GLY A 565 11.29 -19.04 -22.46
C GLY A 565 10.52 -18.06 -23.33
N THR A 566 9.40 -18.43 -23.97
CA THR A 566 8.58 -17.53 -24.80
C THR A 566 7.97 -16.37 -24.00
N ILE A 567 7.91 -15.17 -24.58
CA ILE A 567 7.19 -14.04 -23.95
C ILE A 567 5.70 -14.31 -24.09
N LEU A 568 4.99 -14.38 -22.98
CA LEU A 568 3.53 -14.43 -22.96
C LEU A 568 2.95 -13.02 -23.13
N TRP A 569 3.53 -12.05 -22.43
CA TRP A 569 3.16 -10.64 -22.51
C TRP A 569 4.30 -9.75 -22.01
N GLU A 570 4.29 -8.49 -22.42
CA GLU A 570 5.14 -7.43 -21.87
C GLU A 570 4.28 -6.24 -21.43
N ARG A 571 4.67 -5.59 -20.33
CA ARG A 571 3.95 -4.44 -19.79
C ARG A 571 4.92 -3.38 -19.29
N GLU A 572 4.82 -2.18 -19.86
CA GLU A 572 5.53 -1.02 -19.33
C GLU A 572 4.92 -0.59 -17.99
N CYS A 573 5.79 -0.46 -16.99
CA CYS A 573 5.51 -0.13 -15.61
C CYS A 573 6.49 0.96 -15.17
N PRO A 574 6.19 2.25 -15.47
CA PRO A 574 7.06 3.37 -15.16
C PRO A 574 7.46 3.39 -13.68
N GLY A 575 8.77 3.55 -13.43
CA GLY A 575 9.34 3.54 -12.09
C GLY A 575 9.28 2.19 -11.37
N ALA A 576 9.05 1.08 -12.08
CA ALA A 576 9.14 -0.24 -11.50
C ALA A 576 10.56 -0.51 -10.98
N ASN A 577 10.67 -0.78 -9.69
CA ASN A 577 11.95 -0.98 -9.01
C ASN A 577 12.10 -2.38 -8.42
N GLY A 578 11.05 -3.20 -8.41
CA GLY A 578 11.12 -4.59 -8.01
C GLY A 578 9.83 -5.35 -8.25
N LEU A 579 9.91 -6.68 -8.21
CA LEU A 579 8.78 -7.58 -8.14
C LEU A 579 8.66 -8.11 -6.72
N ILE A 580 7.49 -8.02 -6.09
CA ILE A 580 7.28 -8.53 -4.73
C ILE A 580 6.92 -10.01 -4.77
N GLY A 581 6.05 -10.41 -5.71
CA GLY A 581 5.69 -11.81 -5.98
C GLY A 581 4.32 -11.92 -6.64
N GLY A 582 3.76 -13.13 -6.67
CA GLY A 582 2.51 -13.44 -7.36
C GLY A 582 1.44 -14.03 -6.43
N TRP A 583 0.17 -13.66 -6.65
CA TRP A 583 -0.97 -14.20 -5.91
C TRP A 583 -2.27 -14.00 -6.67
N ASP A 584 -3.14 -15.02 -6.67
CA ASP A 584 -4.48 -14.97 -7.27
C ASP A 584 -4.53 -14.28 -8.64
N ASP A 585 -3.74 -14.79 -9.59
CA ASP A 585 -3.62 -14.28 -10.95
C ASP A 585 -3.12 -12.83 -11.04
N ARG A 586 -2.39 -12.36 -10.02
CA ARG A 586 -1.77 -11.03 -9.98
C ARG A 586 -0.27 -11.09 -9.74
N VAL A 587 0.47 -10.29 -10.49
CA VAL A 587 1.88 -9.97 -10.30
C VAL A 587 1.97 -8.64 -9.57
N ILE A 588 2.59 -8.63 -8.39
CA ILE A 588 2.77 -7.40 -7.60
C ILE A 588 4.12 -6.78 -7.91
N VAL A 589 4.07 -5.59 -8.49
CA VAL A 589 5.21 -4.78 -8.90
C VAL A 589 5.38 -3.64 -7.90
N ALA A 590 6.55 -3.54 -7.29
CA ALA A 590 6.97 -2.36 -6.55
C ALA A 590 7.42 -1.28 -7.53
N THR A 591 6.98 -0.05 -7.29
CA THR A 591 7.33 1.14 -8.06
C THR A 591 7.86 2.24 -7.14
N GLU A 592 8.42 3.29 -7.71
CA GLU A 592 8.82 4.50 -6.97
C GLU A 592 7.65 5.17 -6.24
N ASN A 593 6.42 4.97 -6.73
CA ASN A 593 5.22 5.58 -6.14
C ASN A 593 4.48 4.61 -5.21
N GLY A 594 4.72 3.30 -5.28
CA GLY A 594 4.00 2.34 -4.44
C GLY A 594 3.99 0.94 -5.03
N LEU A 595 2.82 0.33 -5.14
CA LEU A 595 2.57 -0.98 -5.70
C LEU A 595 1.66 -0.88 -6.92
N ARG A 596 1.83 -1.83 -7.83
CA ARG A 596 0.92 -2.10 -8.95
C ARG A 596 0.70 -3.59 -9.07
N ALA A 597 -0.55 -4.02 -9.15
CA ALA A 597 -0.93 -5.38 -9.46
C ALA A 597 -1.29 -5.51 -10.94
N LEU A 598 -0.63 -6.42 -11.64
CA LEU A 598 -0.90 -6.75 -13.04
C LEU A 598 -1.49 -8.16 -13.13
N ASN A 599 -2.32 -8.43 -14.12
CA ASN A 599 -2.82 -9.78 -14.38
C ASN A 599 -1.68 -10.72 -14.81
N THR A 600 -1.58 -11.93 -14.24
CA THR A 600 -0.52 -12.90 -14.56
C THR A 600 -0.63 -13.48 -15.98
N PHE A 601 -1.83 -13.50 -16.58
CA PHE A 601 -2.06 -14.13 -17.88
C PHE A 601 -1.76 -13.21 -19.06
N ASP A 602 -2.07 -11.91 -18.94
CA ASP A 602 -1.96 -10.96 -20.05
C ASP A 602 -1.21 -9.67 -19.71
N GLY A 603 -0.76 -9.51 -18.46
CA GLY A 603 -0.06 -8.30 -17.99
C GLY A 603 -0.96 -7.06 -17.92
N SER A 604 -2.26 -7.19 -18.15
CA SER A 604 -3.19 -6.06 -18.16
C SER A 604 -3.54 -5.59 -16.75
N ASP A 605 -4.07 -4.38 -16.66
CA ASP A 605 -4.64 -3.86 -15.40
C ASP A 605 -6.07 -4.39 -15.16
N LYS A 606 -6.58 -5.33 -15.97
CA LYS A 606 -7.90 -5.95 -15.73
C LYS A 606 -7.82 -6.79 -14.46
N LYS A 607 -8.63 -6.44 -13.45
CA LYS A 607 -8.54 -6.95 -12.06
C LYS A 607 -7.25 -6.52 -11.33
N GLY A 608 -6.44 -5.66 -11.95
CA GLY A 608 -5.28 -5.01 -11.35
C GLY A 608 -5.67 -3.78 -10.52
N TRP A 609 -4.70 -3.24 -9.80
CA TRP A 609 -4.87 -2.07 -8.93
C TRP A 609 -3.51 -1.40 -8.68
N THR A 610 -3.53 -0.17 -8.17
CA THR A 610 -2.34 0.55 -7.69
C THR A 610 -2.54 0.94 -6.23
N ALA A 611 -1.47 0.87 -5.43
CA ALA A 611 -1.49 1.26 -4.03
C ALA A 611 -0.25 2.13 -3.70
N PRO A 612 -0.42 3.39 -3.28
CA PRO A 612 -1.69 4.06 -3.09
C PRO A 612 -2.33 4.43 -4.44
N GLY A 613 -3.66 4.34 -4.53
CA GLY A 613 -4.40 4.58 -5.77
C GLY A 613 -4.51 6.05 -6.17
N ASP A 614 -4.07 6.96 -5.30
CA ASP A 614 -4.13 8.42 -5.46
C ASP A 614 -2.86 9.02 -6.07
N GLY A 615 -1.85 8.20 -6.39
CA GLY A 615 -0.56 8.65 -6.92
C GLY A 615 0.40 9.19 -5.87
N ALA A 616 0.07 9.13 -4.57
CA ALA A 616 1.00 9.50 -3.52
C ALA A 616 2.26 8.63 -3.56
N LYS A 617 3.41 9.22 -3.22
CA LYS A 617 4.68 8.48 -3.20
C LYS A 617 4.82 7.68 -1.91
N LEU A 618 4.72 6.37 -2.04
CA LEU A 618 4.92 5.41 -0.98
C LEU A 618 5.86 4.27 -1.43
N PRO A 619 7.13 4.57 -1.76
CA PRO A 619 8.06 3.55 -2.24
C PRO A 619 8.27 2.44 -1.21
N SER A 620 8.43 1.22 -1.71
CA SER A 620 8.78 0.04 -0.91
C SER A 620 10.14 0.22 -0.22
N SER A 621 10.24 -0.20 1.05
CA SER A 621 11.47 -0.15 1.86
C SER A 621 11.88 -1.56 2.27
N GLY A 622 12.10 -2.42 1.28
CA GLY A 622 12.39 -3.83 1.46
C GLY A 622 11.28 -4.72 0.94
N LYS A 623 11.37 -6.00 1.28
CA LYS A 623 10.47 -7.05 0.82
C LYS A 623 9.35 -7.31 1.83
N GLY A 624 8.10 -7.33 1.34
CA GLY A 624 6.94 -7.75 2.11
C GLY A 624 6.68 -9.26 2.06
N PHE A 625 5.56 -9.71 2.62
CA PHE A 625 5.08 -11.09 2.48
C PHE A 625 3.55 -11.14 2.43
N LEU A 626 3.02 -12.25 1.92
CA LEU A 626 1.59 -12.48 1.82
C LEU A 626 1.06 -13.25 3.05
N LEU A 627 0.02 -12.68 3.65
CA LEU A 627 -0.73 -13.24 4.76
C LEU A 627 -2.18 -13.46 4.33
N GLY A 628 -2.47 -14.66 3.81
CA GLY A 628 -3.76 -14.92 3.16
C GLY A 628 -3.96 -14.00 1.95
N GLN A 629 -5.00 -13.15 2.00
CA GLN A 629 -5.33 -12.16 0.95
C GLN A 629 -4.71 -10.79 1.24
N THR A 630 -3.87 -10.66 2.26
CA THR A 630 -3.27 -9.37 2.63
C THR A 630 -1.78 -9.40 2.38
N LEU A 631 -1.28 -8.42 1.62
CA LEU A 631 0.14 -8.14 1.53
C LEU A 631 0.56 -7.26 2.70
N VAL A 632 1.48 -7.75 3.53
CA VAL A 632 2.18 -6.93 4.52
C VAL A 632 3.38 -6.30 3.84
N TRP A 633 3.35 -4.98 3.72
CA TRP A 633 4.17 -4.21 2.79
C TRP A 633 5.04 -3.18 3.53
N PRO A 634 6.37 -3.36 3.59
CA PRO A 634 7.27 -2.36 4.17
C PRO A 634 7.48 -1.19 3.20
N THR A 635 7.33 0.03 3.70
CA THR A 635 7.48 1.28 2.93
C THR A 635 8.44 2.21 3.65
N VAL A 636 8.90 3.25 2.96
CA VAL A 636 9.74 4.28 3.60
C VAL A 636 9.03 5.01 4.76
N LYS A 637 7.69 4.92 4.86
CA LYS A 637 6.90 5.54 5.93
C LYS A 637 6.51 4.58 7.07
N GLY A 638 6.90 3.31 6.98
CA GLY A 638 6.50 2.27 7.94
C GLY A 638 5.95 1.02 7.23
N ILE A 639 5.36 0.10 7.99
CA ILE A 639 4.76 -1.13 7.47
C ILE A 639 3.26 -0.93 7.22
N PHE A 640 2.83 -1.21 6.00
CA PHE A 640 1.47 -1.10 5.53
C PHE A 640 0.89 -2.49 5.29
N SER A 641 -0.43 -2.54 5.14
CA SER A 641 -1.11 -3.75 4.68
C SER A 641 -2.03 -3.42 3.53
N ALA A 642 -1.97 -4.18 2.45
CA ALA A 642 -2.82 -3.99 1.28
C ALA A 642 -3.62 -5.27 1.02
N ASP A 643 -4.92 -5.11 0.82
CA ASP A 643 -5.79 -6.18 0.34
C ASP A 643 -5.42 -6.50 -1.10
N MET A 644 -5.18 -7.78 -1.38
CA MET A 644 -4.64 -8.22 -2.65
C MET A 644 -5.68 -8.23 -3.78
N GLN A 645 -6.96 -8.19 -3.45
CA GLN A 645 -8.03 -8.12 -4.46
C GLN A 645 -8.24 -6.68 -4.94
N SER A 646 -8.19 -5.71 -4.03
CA SER A 646 -8.57 -4.31 -4.28
C SER A 646 -7.42 -3.29 -4.23
N GLY A 647 -6.28 -3.65 -3.63
CA GLY A 647 -5.18 -2.72 -3.34
C GLY A 647 -5.46 -1.76 -2.18
N LEU A 648 -6.62 -1.85 -1.54
CA LEU A 648 -7.02 -0.98 -0.44
C LEU A 648 -6.32 -1.39 0.87
N PRO A 649 -6.14 -0.47 1.83
CA PRO A 649 -5.60 -0.82 3.14
C PRO A 649 -6.42 -1.94 3.82
N ALA A 650 -5.76 -3.03 4.22
CA ALA A 650 -6.41 -4.19 4.81
C ALA A 650 -6.52 -4.13 6.35
N ALA A 651 -5.68 -3.31 7.00
CA ALA A 651 -5.65 -3.12 8.43
C ALA A 651 -5.16 -1.70 8.79
N ASP A 652 -5.42 -1.30 10.03
CA ASP A 652 -4.91 -0.06 10.61
C ASP A 652 -3.38 -0.06 10.61
N LEU A 653 -2.78 1.00 10.06
CA LEU A 653 -1.33 1.16 9.90
C LEU A 653 -0.61 1.39 11.23
N THR A 654 -1.33 1.88 12.24
CA THR A 654 -0.76 2.12 13.58
C THR A 654 -0.35 0.82 14.26
N ILE A 655 -0.87 -0.34 13.83
CA ILE A 655 -0.60 -1.60 14.51
C ILE A 655 0.85 -2.08 14.37
N PHE A 656 1.59 -1.59 13.36
CA PHE A 656 3.00 -1.95 13.14
C PHE A 656 3.99 -0.87 13.60
N HIS A 657 3.56 0.10 14.40
CA HIS A 657 4.36 1.30 14.75
C HIS A 657 5.74 0.99 15.39
N ASN A 658 5.90 -0.12 16.11
CA ASN A 658 7.19 -0.49 16.69
C ASN A 658 8.09 -1.31 15.75
N ALA A 659 7.55 -1.84 14.65
CA ALA A 659 8.30 -2.63 13.70
C ALA A 659 9.00 -1.69 12.69
N PRO A 660 10.34 -1.71 12.60
CA PRO A 660 11.04 -0.88 11.62
C PRO A 660 10.60 -1.29 10.21
N PRO A 661 10.54 -0.37 9.23
CA PRO A 661 10.36 -0.77 7.84
C PRO A 661 11.62 -1.52 7.36
N GLY A 662 11.44 -2.66 6.72
CA GLY A 662 12.56 -3.49 6.31
C GLY A 662 12.18 -4.72 5.49
N ASN A 663 13.11 -5.66 5.29
CA ASN A 663 12.76 -6.99 4.79
C ASN A 663 11.96 -7.72 5.87
N LEU A 664 10.73 -8.11 5.53
CA LEU A 664 9.80 -8.74 6.45
C LEU A 664 9.76 -10.25 6.22
N ALA A 665 9.72 -11.01 7.31
CA ALA A 665 9.54 -12.45 7.26
C ALA A 665 8.62 -12.93 8.38
N LEU A 666 7.88 -14.00 8.13
CA LEU A 666 7.01 -14.64 9.11
C LEU A 666 7.21 -16.15 9.04
N SER A 667 7.71 -16.75 10.13
CA SER A 667 8.00 -18.18 10.20
C SER A 667 7.96 -18.67 11.65
N GLY A 668 7.47 -19.90 11.88
CA GLY A 668 7.49 -20.53 13.20
C GLY A 668 6.75 -19.77 14.32
N GLY A 669 5.79 -18.89 13.97
CA GLY A 669 5.13 -18.01 14.94
C GLY A 669 5.95 -16.77 15.35
N TYR A 670 6.99 -16.45 14.60
CA TYR A 670 7.79 -15.23 14.74
C TYR A 670 7.61 -14.31 13.53
N PHE A 671 7.37 -13.04 13.79
CA PHE A 671 7.41 -11.97 12.81
C PHE A 671 8.74 -11.23 12.91
N ILE A 672 9.46 -11.11 11.81
CA ILE A 672 10.77 -10.49 11.75
C ILE A 672 10.68 -9.25 10.87
N SER A 673 11.26 -8.16 11.35
CA SER A 673 11.59 -7.02 10.51
C SER A 673 13.09 -6.76 10.53
N ALA A 674 13.74 -6.91 9.38
CA ALA A 674 15.14 -6.58 9.17
C ALA A 674 15.25 -5.19 8.52
N GLY A 675 15.45 -4.18 9.36
CA GLY A 675 15.81 -2.84 8.93
C GLY A 675 17.31 -2.75 8.62
N ARG A 676 17.82 -1.52 8.44
CA ARG A 676 19.25 -1.29 8.15
C ARG A 676 20.17 -1.54 9.32
N VAL A 677 19.70 -1.11 10.50
CA VAL A 677 20.50 -1.09 11.73
C VAL A 677 20.08 -2.22 12.64
N PHE A 678 18.82 -2.64 12.59
CA PHE A 678 18.29 -3.61 13.54
C PHE A 678 17.49 -4.69 12.83
N ILE A 679 17.66 -5.92 13.30
CA ILE A 679 16.72 -7.03 13.09
C ILE A 679 15.87 -7.11 14.35
N SER A 680 14.57 -6.87 14.21
CA SER A 680 13.60 -6.93 15.31
C SER A 680 12.73 -8.18 15.14
N VAL A 681 12.62 -8.99 16.18
CA VAL A 681 11.81 -10.21 16.21
C VAL A 681 10.66 -10.03 17.19
N TYR A 682 9.46 -10.27 16.70
CA TYR A 682 8.21 -10.33 17.46
C TYR A 682 7.72 -11.76 17.44
N ALA A 683 7.00 -12.19 18.47
CA ALA A 683 6.57 -13.57 18.60
C ALA A 683 5.12 -13.68 19.07
N SER A 684 4.47 -14.78 18.73
CA SER A 684 3.13 -15.10 19.24
C SER A 684 3.14 -15.35 20.75
N GLU A 685 1.97 -15.23 21.38
CA GLU A 685 1.80 -15.48 22.83
C GLU A 685 2.32 -16.87 23.25
N GLU A 686 2.05 -17.90 22.45
CA GLU A 686 2.55 -19.26 22.67
C GLU A 686 4.08 -19.30 22.70
N LYS A 687 4.73 -18.57 21.79
CA LYS A 687 6.19 -18.53 21.69
C LYS A 687 6.83 -17.73 22.81
N TRP A 688 6.22 -16.64 23.27
CA TRP A 688 6.67 -15.93 24.47
C TRP A 688 6.64 -16.82 25.71
N LYS A 689 5.53 -17.54 25.92
CA LYS A 689 5.40 -18.51 27.02
C LYS A 689 6.47 -19.60 26.94
N LYS A 690 6.75 -20.11 25.75
CA LYS A 690 7.80 -21.14 25.52
C LYS A 690 9.19 -20.65 25.93
N HIS A 691 9.49 -19.35 25.78
CA HIS A 691 10.78 -18.77 26.17
C HIS A 691 10.86 -18.36 27.64
N GLY A 692 9.83 -18.65 28.45
CA GLY A 692 9.81 -18.32 29.88
C GLY A 692 9.74 -16.81 30.15
N VAL A 693 9.48 -16.00 29.12
CA VAL A 693 9.25 -14.56 29.27
C VAL A 693 7.76 -14.37 29.53
N ALA A 694 7.43 -13.71 30.64
CA ALA A 694 6.05 -13.39 30.95
C ALA A 694 5.48 -12.55 29.81
N TRP A 695 4.42 -13.04 29.15
CA TRP A 695 3.67 -12.23 28.20
C TRP A 695 3.27 -10.94 28.93
N PRO A 696 3.60 -9.75 28.40
CA PRO A 696 3.23 -8.50 29.03
C PRO A 696 1.71 -8.53 29.25
N LYS A 697 1.28 -8.54 30.51
CA LYS A 697 -0.15 -8.35 30.80
C LYS A 697 -0.48 -6.99 30.21
N GLU A 698 -1.45 -6.95 29.30
CA GLU A 698 -1.99 -5.68 28.81
C GLU A 698 -2.15 -4.76 30.01
N SER A 699 -1.58 -3.54 29.91
CA SER A 699 -1.79 -2.50 30.92
C SER A 699 -3.28 -2.53 31.29
N PRO A 700 -3.63 -2.76 32.56
CA PRO A 700 -5.02 -3.04 32.90
C PRO A 700 -5.88 -1.90 32.37
N SER A 701 -6.80 -2.24 31.46
CA SER A 701 -7.94 -1.38 31.17
C SER A 701 -8.50 -0.93 32.52
N PRO A 702 -8.79 0.38 32.71
CA PRO A 702 -9.15 0.92 34.03
C PRO A 702 -10.25 0.06 34.63
N ALA A 703 -9.92 -0.58 35.76
CA ALA A 703 -10.70 -1.65 36.33
C ALA A 703 -12.16 -1.22 36.57
N GLN A 704 -13.11 -2.02 36.09
CA GLN A 704 -14.45 -2.04 36.64
C GLN A 704 -14.33 -2.46 38.11
N SER A 705 -14.49 -1.50 39.02
CA SER A 705 -14.62 -1.78 40.44
C SER A 705 -15.94 -2.51 40.68
N SER A 706 -15.85 -3.82 40.88
CA SER A 706 -16.92 -4.59 41.49
C SER A 706 -17.02 -4.17 42.95
N GLY A 707 -18.19 -3.63 43.30
CA GLY A 707 -18.48 -3.15 44.64
C GLY A 707 -18.56 -4.31 45.62
N LYS A 708 -17.83 -4.16 46.74
CA LYS A 708 -18.21 -4.58 48.08
C LYS A 708 -17.21 -3.95 49.04
N ASP A 709 -17.64 -2.90 49.72
CA ASP A 709 -17.56 -2.80 51.17
C ASP A 709 -18.34 -1.58 51.65
N ALA A 710 -19.16 -1.82 52.67
CA ALA A 710 -20.00 -0.86 53.36
C ALA A 710 -19.23 -0.28 54.55
N GLY A 711 -19.51 0.98 54.91
CA GLY A 711 -19.24 1.48 56.25
C GLY A 711 -19.00 2.98 56.39
N ASN A 712 -20.07 3.70 56.71
CA ASN A 712 -20.13 4.97 57.44
C ASN A 712 -19.56 6.25 56.81
N SER A 713 -20.45 7.09 56.28
CA SER A 713 -20.27 8.54 56.19
C SER A 713 -21.35 9.26 56.99
N ASN A 714 -20.92 9.97 58.03
CA ASN A 714 -21.74 10.91 58.79
C ASN A 714 -22.19 12.08 57.92
N GLU A 715 -23.40 12.53 58.20
CA GLU A 715 -24.13 13.63 57.60
C GLU A 715 -23.39 14.98 57.72
N SER A 716 -23.56 15.84 56.70
CA SER A 716 -23.56 17.29 56.86
C SER A 716 -24.35 17.95 55.71
N PRO A 717 -25.04 19.08 55.96
CA PRO A 717 -26.31 19.39 55.32
C PRO A 717 -26.17 20.21 54.03
N SER A 718 -27.04 19.92 53.07
CA SER A 718 -27.26 20.71 51.86
C SER A 718 -27.91 22.06 52.19
N GLN A 719 -27.16 23.16 52.02
CA GLN A 719 -27.73 24.51 51.97
C GLN A 719 -28.33 24.76 50.58
N SER A 720 -29.66 24.81 50.51
CA SER A 720 -30.39 25.34 49.35
C SER A 720 -30.29 26.87 49.32
N LEU A 721 -29.60 27.43 48.34
CA LEU A 721 -29.64 28.87 48.04
C LEU A 721 -30.94 29.19 47.30
N ARG A 722 -31.83 29.96 47.94
CA ARG A 722 -33.03 30.55 47.33
C ARG A 722 -32.61 31.72 46.42
N PHE A 723 -33.22 31.81 45.24
CA PHE A 723 -33.08 32.93 44.31
C PHE A 723 -34.12 34.02 44.61
N ASP A 724 -33.66 35.27 44.64
CA ASP A 724 -34.48 36.45 44.87
C ASP A 724 -34.85 37.08 43.52
N PHE A 725 -36.16 37.19 43.24
CA PHE A 725 -36.71 37.85 42.06
C PHE A 725 -37.47 39.08 42.53
N SER A 726 -36.82 40.24 42.54
CA SER A 726 -37.45 41.53 42.84
C SER A 726 -37.39 42.47 41.62
N PRO A 727 -38.51 43.08 41.20
CA PRO A 727 -38.54 44.06 40.13
C PRO A 727 -38.15 45.45 40.68
N LEU A 728 -37.08 46.04 40.17
CA LEU A 728 -36.66 47.39 40.57
C LEU A 728 -37.32 48.46 39.69
N GLN A 729 -38.32 49.15 40.25
CA GLN A 729 -38.75 50.48 39.81
C GLN A 729 -37.91 51.58 40.50
N GLU A 730 -37.52 52.55 39.68
CA GLU A 730 -37.14 53.95 39.94
C GLU A 730 -35.79 54.36 40.60
N LYS A 731 -35.17 55.29 39.85
CA LYS A 731 -34.41 56.51 40.21
C LYS A 731 -33.02 56.37 40.82
N VAL A 732 -32.01 56.57 39.97
CA VAL A 732 -30.69 57.08 40.38
C VAL A 732 -30.28 58.27 39.51
N LYS A 733 -29.82 59.30 40.22
CA LYS A 733 -29.34 60.62 39.78
C LYS A 733 -28.17 60.54 38.80
N TRP A 734 -28.19 61.42 37.81
CA TRP A 734 -27.05 61.72 36.94
C TRP A 734 -25.93 62.41 37.74
N ARG A 735 -24.73 61.85 37.69
CA ARG A 735 -23.47 62.57 37.96
C ARG A 735 -22.51 62.24 36.82
N ALA A 736 -22.08 63.28 36.12
CA ALA A 736 -21.16 63.20 35.00
C ALA A 736 -19.72 63.03 35.53
N GLU A 737 -19.01 62.02 35.02
CA GLU A 737 -17.55 61.94 35.06
C GLU A 737 -17.03 61.66 33.64
N ALA A 738 -16.24 62.63 33.15
CA ALA A 738 -15.24 62.63 32.07
C ALA A 738 -15.50 61.94 30.70
N PRO A 739 -15.05 62.54 29.59
CA PRO A 739 -15.09 61.89 28.28
C PRO A 739 -14.09 60.72 28.25
N PHE A 740 -14.60 59.49 28.22
CA PHE A 740 -13.78 58.32 27.98
C PHE A 740 -13.31 58.34 26.52
N SER A 741 -12.07 58.77 26.30
CA SER A 741 -11.31 58.49 25.06
C SER A 741 -10.76 57.06 25.13
N GLY A 742 -11.65 56.07 25.04
CA GLY A 742 -11.29 54.66 24.93
C GLY A 742 -11.59 54.16 23.53
N ASN A 743 -10.61 53.50 22.90
CA ASN A 743 -10.78 52.73 21.66
C ASN A 743 -12.15 52.04 21.65
N THR A 744 -13.01 52.38 20.69
CA THR A 744 -14.24 51.62 20.46
C THR A 744 -13.81 50.20 20.08
N GLY A 745 -13.90 49.26 21.03
CA GLY A 745 -13.66 47.84 20.78
C GLY A 745 -14.47 47.40 19.56
N GLY A 746 -13.83 46.66 18.67
CA GLY A 746 -14.45 46.17 17.44
C GLY A 746 -15.74 45.41 17.73
N VAL A 747 -16.64 45.38 16.74
CA VAL A 747 -17.84 44.56 16.80
C VAL A 747 -17.44 43.10 16.99
N SER A 748 -17.87 42.49 18.10
CA SER A 748 -17.58 41.10 18.48
C SER A 748 -18.49 40.09 17.77
N SER A 749 -19.74 40.47 17.46
CA SER A 749 -20.68 39.64 16.70
C SER A 749 -21.79 40.46 16.03
N ILE A 750 -22.41 39.95 14.96
CA ILE A 750 -23.55 40.58 14.29
C ILE A 750 -24.66 39.56 14.05
N ALA A 751 -25.90 39.92 14.38
CA ALA A 751 -27.09 39.15 14.04
C ALA A 751 -28.02 39.92 13.10
N ARG A 752 -28.71 39.16 12.22
CA ARG A 752 -29.79 39.68 11.38
C ARG A 752 -31.09 39.70 12.17
N GLY A 753 -31.78 40.84 12.16
CA GLY A 753 -33.17 40.92 12.59
C GLY A 753 -34.15 41.01 11.43
N LYS A 754 -35.45 40.99 11.75
CA LYS A 754 -36.55 41.07 10.76
C LYS A 754 -36.44 42.27 9.82
N ASP A 755 -36.05 43.44 10.32
CA ASP A 755 -35.95 44.72 9.61
C ASP A 755 -34.66 45.50 9.95
N CYS A 756 -33.75 44.88 10.68
CA CYS A 756 -32.59 45.53 11.27
C CYS A 756 -31.36 44.61 11.33
N TRP A 757 -30.26 45.17 11.79
CA TRP A 757 -29.03 44.50 12.21
C TRP A 757 -28.78 44.77 13.67
N TYR A 758 -28.24 43.78 14.36
CA TYR A 758 -27.78 43.91 15.73
C TYR A 758 -26.28 43.74 15.80
N TRP A 759 -25.61 44.74 16.38
CA TRP A 759 -24.16 44.85 16.43
C TRP A 759 -23.70 44.74 17.86
N LEU A 760 -23.18 43.57 18.19
CA LEU A 760 -22.64 43.30 19.49
C LEU A 760 -21.20 43.81 19.56
N HIS A 761 -20.96 44.73 20.47
CA HIS A 761 -19.63 45.08 20.95
C HIS A 761 -19.41 44.37 22.29
N ASP A 762 -18.16 44.33 22.76
CA ASP A 762 -17.81 43.67 24.03
C ASP A 762 -18.78 44.01 25.17
N GLN A 763 -19.21 45.27 25.33
CA GLN A 763 -20.14 45.69 26.41
C GLN A 763 -21.34 46.52 25.92
N ALA A 764 -21.66 46.51 24.63
CA ALA A 764 -22.79 47.27 24.12
C ALA A 764 -23.47 46.53 22.97
N LEU A 765 -24.78 46.72 22.83
CA LEU A 765 -25.54 46.26 21.69
C LEU A 765 -26.13 47.46 20.94
N GLU A 766 -25.89 47.54 19.64
CA GLU A 766 -26.52 48.53 18.76
C GLU A 766 -27.53 47.84 17.85
N ARG A 767 -28.76 48.37 17.76
CA ARG A 767 -29.67 48.02 16.67
C ARG A 767 -29.59 49.09 15.59
N ARG A 768 -29.36 48.66 14.35
CA ARG A 768 -29.27 49.53 13.18
C ARG A 768 -30.29 49.08 12.14
N LYS A 769 -30.91 50.01 11.42
CA LYS A 769 -31.71 49.67 10.24
C LYS A 769 -30.81 49.03 9.17
N TRP A 770 -31.42 48.41 8.15
CA TRP A 770 -30.64 47.81 7.05
C TRP A 770 -29.75 48.80 6.28
N ASP A 771 -30.10 50.08 6.30
CA ASP A 771 -29.29 51.18 5.74
C ASP A 771 -28.13 51.62 6.67
N GLY A 772 -27.98 50.99 7.84
CA GLY A 772 -26.95 51.30 8.82
C GLY A 772 -27.30 52.38 9.84
N ALA A 773 -28.45 53.05 9.69
CA ALA A 773 -28.89 54.08 10.64
C ALA A 773 -29.09 53.49 12.04
N LEU A 774 -28.47 54.11 13.04
CA LEU A 774 -28.60 53.69 14.43
C LEU A 774 -30.03 53.93 14.92
N VAL A 775 -30.68 52.87 15.40
CA VAL A 775 -32.01 52.92 16.01
C VAL A 775 -31.87 53.16 17.52
N TRP A 776 -31.06 52.34 18.18
CA TRP A 776 -30.73 52.48 19.60
C TRP A 776 -29.40 51.80 19.93
N LYS A 777 -28.82 52.18 21.07
CA LYS A 777 -27.63 51.57 21.66
C LYS A 777 -27.86 51.31 23.14
N THR A 778 -27.63 50.09 23.57
CA THR A 778 -27.81 49.66 24.95
C THR A 778 -26.50 49.17 25.53
N LEU A 779 -26.11 49.69 26.70
CA LEU A 779 -24.98 49.17 27.46
C LEU A 779 -25.38 47.84 28.12
N LEU A 780 -24.55 46.83 27.91
CA LEU A 780 -24.80 45.50 28.44
C LEU A 780 -24.24 45.39 29.86
N PRO A 781 -24.93 44.66 30.76
CA PRO A 781 -24.52 44.53 32.16
C PRO A 781 -23.24 43.72 32.38
N PHE A 782 -22.78 43.02 31.35
CA PHE A 782 -21.55 42.24 31.35
C PHE A 782 -21.07 42.00 29.90
N PRO A 783 -19.78 41.68 29.72
CA PRO A 783 -19.27 41.37 28.40
C PRO A 783 -19.96 40.20 27.72
N CYS A 784 -20.39 40.42 26.47
CA CYS A 784 -21.16 39.46 25.67
C CYS A 784 -20.42 39.14 24.36
N ALA A 785 -20.55 37.88 23.92
CA ALA A 785 -19.86 37.38 22.72
C ALA A 785 -20.82 36.68 21.73
N TRP A 786 -22.09 36.52 22.09
CA TRP A 786 -23.09 35.83 21.27
C TRP A 786 -24.37 36.66 21.20
N ILE A 787 -25.02 36.65 20.04
CA ILE A 787 -26.26 37.36 19.78
C ILE A 787 -27.15 36.60 18.79
N GLU A 788 -28.47 36.65 19.03
CA GLU A 788 -29.50 36.18 18.11
C GLU A 788 -30.76 37.06 18.17
N ASP A 789 -31.47 37.19 17.05
CA ASP A 789 -32.79 37.85 17.01
C ASP A 789 -33.91 36.81 17.17
N SER A 790 -34.76 37.01 18.17
CA SER A 790 -35.97 36.22 18.40
C SER A 790 -37.22 37.06 18.11
N ASN A 791 -37.27 37.67 16.92
CA ASN A 791 -38.30 38.59 16.40
C ASN A 791 -38.55 39.85 17.24
N GLU A 792 -39.10 39.71 18.46
CA GLU A 792 -39.43 40.82 19.36
C GLU A 792 -38.36 41.07 20.42
N THR A 793 -37.43 40.13 20.57
CA THR A 793 -36.39 40.18 21.60
C THR A 793 -35.02 39.89 20.98
N ALA A 794 -34.08 40.81 21.15
CA ALA A 794 -32.67 40.58 20.85
C ALA A 794 -32.02 39.88 22.04
N LEU A 795 -31.56 38.64 21.83
CA LEU A 795 -30.93 37.82 22.85
C LEU A 795 -29.42 38.02 22.76
N VAL A 796 -28.80 38.43 23.87
CA VAL A 796 -27.35 38.51 23.97
C VAL A 796 -26.85 37.67 25.12
N ALA A 797 -25.77 36.93 24.90
CA ALA A 797 -25.20 36.06 25.90
C ALA A 797 -23.72 36.36 26.14
N GLY A 798 -23.35 36.32 27.41
CA GLY A 798 -22.00 36.55 27.90
C GLY A 798 -21.64 35.60 29.03
N TYR A 799 -20.42 35.71 29.55
CA TYR A 799 -19.92 34.77 30.55
C TYR A 799 -20.67 34.82 31.89
N ARG A 800 -21.45 35.88 32.16
CA ARG A 800 -22.26 36.03 33.38
C ARG A 800 -23.75 35.72 33.19
N GLY A 801 -24.22 35.53 31.96
CA GLY A 801 -25.64 35.28 31.72
C GLY A 801 -26.14 35.66 30.33
N VAL A 802 -27.46 35.73 30.22
CA VAL A 802 -28.21 36.08 29.02
C VAL A 802 -29.09 37.30 29.32
N VAL A 803 -29.18 38.23 28.37
CA VAL A 803 -30.05 39.39 28.44
C VAL A 803 -30.99 39.37 27.24
N GLY A 804 -32.29 39.54 27.49
CA GLY A 804 -33.28 39.80 26.46
C GLY A 804 -33.57 41.29 26.38
N LEU A 805 -33.24 41.91 25.24
CA LEU A 805 -33.55 43.31 24.98
C LEU A 805 -34.77 43.40 24.05
N GLU A 806 -35.69 44.31 24.34
CA GLU A 806 -36.79 44.62 23.44
C GLU A 806 -36.25 45.10 22.10
N ALA A 807 -36.53 44.38 21.02
CA ALA A 807 -36.02 44.68 19.68
C ALA A 807 -36.35 46.12 19.26
N ALA A 808 -37.53 46.62 19.61
CA ALA A 808 -37.97 47.96 19.23
C ALA A 808 -37.18 49.08 19.93
N THR A 809 -36.92 48.96 21.24
CA THR A 809 -36.44 50.07 22.09
C THR A 809 -35.04 49.89 22.64
N GLY A 810 -34.51 48.66 22.62
CA GLY A 810 -33.25 48.29 23.26
C GLY A 810 -33.33 48.20 24.78
N LYS A 811 -34.50 48.40 25.39
CA LYS A 811 -34.68 48.26 26.84
C LYS A 811 -34.55 46.81 27.25
N GLU A 812 -33.88 46.57 28.36
CA GLU A 812 -33.81 45.25 28.98
C GLU A 812 -35.22 44.81 29.41
N LYS A 813 -35.72 43.72 28.79
CA LYS A 813 -36.98 43.08 29.19
C LYS A 813 -36.75 42.17 30.38
N TRP A 814 -35.66 41.43 30.35
CA TRP A 814 -35.28 40.46 31.36
C TRP A 814 -33.79 40.16 31.28
N ARG A 815 -33.28 39.60 32.38
CA ARG A 815 -31.92 39.10 32.49
C ARG A 815 -31.92 37.81 33.27
N ALA A 816 -31.26 36.80 32.73
CA ALA A 816 -31.01 35.54 33.40
C ALA A 816 -29.51 35.43 33.70
N LEU A 817 -29.16 35.43 34.98
CA LEU A 817 -27.79 35.11 35.39
C LEU A 817 -27.57 33.61 35.20
N VAL A 818 -26.73 33.25 34.24
CA VAL A 818 -26.33 31.85 34.02
C VAL A 818 -24.93 31.70 34.61
N PRO A 819 -24.73 30.88 35.64
CA PRO A 819 -23.43 30.74 36.28
C PRO A 819 -22.37 30.24 35.28
N HIS A 820 -21.47 31.16 34.88
CA HIS A 820 -20.19 30.91 34.21
C HIS A 820 -20.22 30.10 32.88
N GLY A 821 -20.98 30.57 31.88
CA GLY A 821 -21.26 29.82 30.65
C GLY A 821 -20.43 30.08 29.38
N LEU A 822 -19.57 31.11 29.31
CA LEU A 822 -18.87 31.47 28.05
C LEU A 822 -17.35 31.73 28.21
N LYS A 823 -16.69 31.09 29.20
CA LYS A 823 -15.22 31.14 29.26
C LYS A 823 -14.62 30.26 28.16
N GLU A 824 -13.82 30.85 27.28
CA GLU A 824 -12.89 30.17 26.37
C GLU A 824 -13.52 29.10 25.45
N GLY A 825 -14.50 29.50 24.63
CA GLY A 825 -14.81 28.79 23.38
C GLY A 825 -15.50 27.42 23.50
N LYS A 826 -16.00 27.02 24.68
CA LYS A 826 -16.60 25.69 24.89
C LYS A 826 -18.13 25.68 25.02
N GLY A 827 -18.81 26.32 24.06
CA GLY A 827 -20.24 26.13 23.79
C GLY A 827 -21.03 27.44 23.69
N SER A 828 -21.36 27.87 22.48
CA SER A 828 -22.33 28.95 22.25
C SER A 828 -23.74 28.47 22.64
N PRO A 829 -24.62 29.36 23.17
CA PRO A 829 -26.03 29.05 23.35
C PRO A 829 -26.66 28.57 22.03
N PHE A 830 -27.64 27.68 22.14
CA PHE A 830 -28.41 27.17 21.00
C PHE A 830 -29.86 27.62 21.13
N SER A 831 -30.35 28.39 20.15
CA SER A 831 -31.75 28.79 20.07
C SER A 831 -32.56 27.72 19.35
N ALA A 832 -33.69 27.36 19.96
CA ALA A 832 -34.58 26.30 19.51
C ALA A 832 -36.04 26.77 19.58
N GLY A 833 -36.43 27.65 18.66
CA GLY A 833 -37.76 28.26 18.66
C GLY A 833 -37.92 29.26 19.82
N PRO A 834 -38.92 29.09 20.73
CA PRO A 834 -39.10 29.97 21.88
C PRO A 834 -38.13 29.68 23.04
N TRP A 835 -37.18 28.76 22.85
CA TRP A 835 -36.29 28.27 23.89
C TRP A 835 -34.84 28.61 23.57
N LEU A 836 -34.10 29.06 24.58
CA LEU A 836 -32.65 29.21 24.53
C LEU A 836 -32.00 28.16 25.43
N VAL A 837 -31.16 27.31 24.87
CA VAL A 837 -30.45 26.25 25.59
C VAL A 837 -29.02 26.71 25.88
N CYS A 838 -28.67 26.76 27.16
CA CYS A 838 -27.35 27.18 27.62
C CYS A 838 -26.67 26.05 28.42
N ALA A 839 -25.39 25.84 28.18
CA ALA A 839 -24.57 24.97 29.03
C ALA A 839 -24.14 25.74 30.29
N ARG A 840 -24.19 25.07 31.44
CA ARG A 840 -23.74 25.58 32.74
C ARG A 840 -22.45 24.87 33.16
N GLN A 841 -21.54 25.58 33.83
CA GLN A 841 -20.32 24.99 34.38
C GLN A 841 -20.70 23.85 35.36
N GLY A 842 -20.12 22.64 35.17
CA GLY A 842 -20.48 21.46 35.95
C GLY A 842 -21.61 20.59 35.37
N SER A 843 -21.64 20.42 34.04
CA SER A 843 -22.48 19.42 33.34
C SER A 843 -23.99 19.72 33.30
N GLY A 844 -24.40 20.94 33.66
CA GLY A 844 -25.81 21.37 33.63
C GLY A 844 -26.25 21.95 32.28
N LEU A 845 -27.54 21.83 31.96
CA LEU A 845 -28.24 22.53 30.89
C LEU A 845 -29.34 23.39 31.49
N ALA A 846 -29.42 24.64 31.05
CA ALA A 846 -30.49 25.56 31.35
C ALA A 846 -31.28 25.86 30.08
N VAL A 847 -32.61 25.76 30.15
CA VAL A 847 -33.52 26.15 29.06
C VAL A 847 -34.28 27.38 29.51
N ILE A 848 -34.09 28.48 28.78
CA ILE A 848 -34.64 29.79 29.08
C ILE A 848 -35.71 30.11 28.04
N ASP A 849 -36.88 30.56 28.48
CA ASP A 849 -37.90 31.13 27.61
C ASP A 849 -37.38 32.44 27.00
N THR A 850 -37.29 32.53 25.67
CA THR A 850 -36.72 33.71 24.99
C THR A 850 -37.59 34.96 25.09
N VAL A 851 -38.87 34.80 25.42
CA VAL A 851 -39.84 35.89 25.53
C VAL A 851 -39.83 36.48 26.94
N GLN A 852 -39.86 35.62 27.97
CA GLN A 852 -40.00 36.00 29.37
C GLN A 852 -38.68 36.01 30.14
N GLY A 853 -37.62 35.38 29.63
CA GLY A 853 -36.37 35.20 30.35
C GLY A 853 -36.45 34.23 31.53
N ARG A 854 -37.57 33.52 31.64
CA ARG A 854 -37.83 32.58 32.72
C ARG A 854 -37.00 31.32 32.47
N LEU A 855 -36.30 30.85 33.50
CA LEU A 855 -35.71 29.52 33.49
C LEU A 855 -36.86 28.49 33.53
N GLU A 856 -37.09 27.81 32.42
CA GLU A 856 -38.20 26.86 32.26
C GLU A 856 -37.86 25.48 32.76
N TRP A 857 -36.58 25.13 32.63
CA TRP A 857 -36.09 23.81 32.93
C TRP A 857 -34.57 23.86 33.15
N GLU A 858 -34.11 23.08 34.12
CA GLU A 858 -32.70 22.86 34.39
C GLU A 858 -32.48 21.37 34.65
N SER A 859 -31.39 20.82 34.09
CA SER A 859 -30.98 19.45 34.37
C SER A 859 -29.47 19.34 34.42
N HIS A 860 -29.00 18.46 35.29
CA HIS A 860 -27.62 18.00 35.32
C HIS A 860 -27.50 16.67 34.57
N LEU A 861 -26.30 16.33 34.07
CA LEU A 861 -26.02 15.00 33.55
C LEU A 861 -26.28 13.94 34.65
N PRO A 862 -27.21 12.99 34.46
CA PRO A 862 -27.45 11.90 35.39
C PRO A 862 -26.15 11.11 35.68
N GLY A 863 -25.76 11.02 36.96
CA GLY A 863 -24.58 10.29 37.41
C GLY A 863 -23.35 11.13 37.76
N SER A 864 -23.35 12.44 37.47
CA SER A 864 -22.28 13.35 37.93
C SER A 864 -22.58 13.85 39.35
N GLY A 865 -22.56 12.96 40.34
CA GLY A 865 -22.53 13.39 41.75
C GLY A 865 -21.29 14.21 42.08
N TRP A 866 -20.27 14.16 41.22
CA TRP A 866 -19.04 14.94 41.23
C TRP A 866 -18.71 15.36 39.78
N PRO A 867 -18.05 16.52 39.55
CA PRO A 867 -17.61 16.92 38.22
C PRO A 867 -16.57 15.91 37.72
N LEU A 868 -16.99 14.94 36.91
CA LEU A 868 -16.06 14.09 36.16
C LEU A 868 -15.26 15.02 35.23
N PRO A 869 -13.92 15.09 35.35
CA PRO A 869 -13.10 15.92 34.48
C PRO A 869 -13.25 15.41 33.05
N GLY A 870 -13.97 16.14 32.20
CA GLY A 870 -14.06 15.84 30.76
C GLY A 870 -15.47 15.66 30.18
N ALA A 871 -16.49 15.31 30.98
CA ALA A 871 -17.85 15.10 30.47
C ALA A 871 -18.64 16.42 30.36
N HIS A 872 -18.74 16.93 29.13
CA HIS A 872 -19.49 18.14 28.78
C HIS A 872 -20.40 17.92 27.57
N TRP A 873 -21.50 18.68 27.53
CA TRP A 873 -22.40 18.78 26.39
C TRP A 873 -21.71 19.45 25.21
N ASN A 874 -21.80 18.88 24.01
CA ASN A 874 -21.27 19.50 22.80
C ASN A 874 -22.38 20.28 22.07
N LEU A 875 -22.71 21.47 22.58
CA LEU A 875 -23.76 22.32 22.00
C LEU A 875 -23.45 22.75 20.55
N GLY A 876 -22.18 22.74 20.14
CA GLY A 876 -21.80 22.97 18.74
C GLY A 876 -22.24 21.87 17.77
N LEU A 877 -22.63 20.70 18.28
CA LEU A 877 -23.21 19.59 17.53
C LEU A 877 -24.70 19.39 17.83
N ALA A 878 -25.32 20.30 18.58
CA ALA A 878 -26.75 20.23 18.88
C ALA A 878 -27.57 20.46 17.60
N VAL A 879 -28.63 19.68 17.42
CA VAL A 879 -29.45 19.73 16.20
C VAL A 879 -30.92 19.61 16.54
N GLN A 880 -31.73 20.50 15.98
CA GLN A 880 -33.18 20.54 16.18
C GLN A 880 -33.92 20.02 14.93
N PRO A 881 -34.29 18.73 14.86
CA PRO A 881 -35.03 18.19 13.72
C PRO A 881 -36.52 18.59 13.71
N SER A 882 -37.05 19.09 14.83
CA SER A 882 -38.43 19.61 14.93
C SER A 882 -38.56 20.64 16.06
N PHE A 883 -39.62 21.45 16.05
CA PHE A 883 -39.88 22.43 17.12
C PHE A 883 -39.97 21.82 18.52
N ALA A 884 -40.31 20.53 18.63
CA ALA A 884 -40.50 19.83 19.91
C ALA A 884 -39.26 19.10 20.42
N ALA A 885 -38.21 18.92 19.61
CA ALA A 885 -37.10 18.02 19.91
C ALA A 885 -35.72 18.62 19.61
N LEU A 886 -34.79 18.52 20.54
CA LEU A 886 -33.39 18.87 20.38
C LEU A 886 -32.48 17.68 20.71
N PHE A 887 -31.61 17.30 19.79
CA PHE A 887 -30.61 16.25 19.99
C PHE A 887 -29.30 16.87 20.48
N LEU A 888 -28.75 16.29 21.54
CA LEU A 888 -27.59 16.81 22.27
C LEU A 888 -26.54 15.70 22.43
N PRO A 889 -25.50 15.70 21.58
CA PRO A 889 -24.34 14.84 21.77
C PRO A 889 -23.53 15.26 23.01
N ASP A 890 -23.03 14.29 23.76
CA ASP A 890 -22.03 14.52 24.81
C ASP A 890 -20.62 14.13 24.33
N SER A 891 -19.61 14.64 25.02
CA SER A 891 -18.19 14.39 24.73
C SER A 891 -17.74 12.94 24.98
N LEU A 892 -18.55 12.13 25.65
CA LEU A 892 -18.30 10.70 25.90
C LEU A 892 -19.00 9.80 24.87
N GLY A 893 -19.57 10.38 23.80
CA GLY A 893 -20.26 9.64 22.75
C GLY A 893 -21.71 9.28 23.08
N GLY A 894 -22.25 9.75 24.20
CA GLY A 894 -23.68 9.66 24.49
C GLY A 894 -24.50 10.60 23.62
N LEU A 895 -25.76 10.24 23.39
CA LEU A 895 -26.73 11.05 22.67
C LEU A 895 -27.97 11.23 23.53
N TRP A 896 -28.43 12.47 23.63
CA TRP A 896 -29.57 12.83 24.45
C TRP A 896 -30.63 13.55 23.61
N LEU A 897 -31.88 13.40 24.01
CA LEU A 897 -33.03 14.05 23.43
C LEU A 897 -33.65 14.95 24.49
N LEU A 898 -33.67 16.25 24.23
CA LEU A 898 -34.47 17.20 24.98
C LEU A 898 -35.81 17.38 24.25
N ASN A 899 -36.87 16.87 24.87
CA ASN A 899 -38.24 17.09 24.41
C ASN A 899 -38.79 18.35 25.10
N PHE A 900 -39.01 19.40 24.33
CA PHE A 900 -39.48 20.69 24.83
C PHE A 900 -40.94 20.63 25.31
N THR A 901 -41.77 19.78 24.70
CA THR A 901 -43.18 19.60 25.07
C THR A 901 -43.31 18.90 26.42
N GLU A 902 -42.53 17.84 26.63
CA GLU A 902 -42.53 17.08 27.88
C GLU A 902 -41.62 17.68 28.96
N LYS A 903 -40.82 18.70 28.60
CA LYS A 903 -39.73 19.25 29.44
C LYS A 903 -38.85 18.14 30.02
N LYS A 904 -38.53 17.15 29.19
CA LYS A 904 -37.84 15.93 29.59
C LYS A 904 -36.57 15.75 28.78
N LEU A 905 -35.47 15.52 29.49
CA LEU A 905 -34.22 15.07 28.90
C LEU A 905 -34.13 13.55 29.00
N GLN A 906 -34.11 12.90 27.85
CA GLN A 906 -34.01 11.46 27.73
C GLN A 906 -32.64 11.08 27.16
N LYS A 907 -31.94 10.15 27.81
CA LYS A 907 -30.75 9.54 27.24
C LYS A 907 -31.17 8.54 26.16
N LEU A 908 -30.69 8.72 24.93
CA LEU A 908 -30.94 7.79 23.83
C LEU A 908 -29.81 6.77 23.67
N GLU A 909 -28.56 7.17 23.94
CA GLU A 909 -27.38 6.28 23.91
C GLU A 909 -26.46 6.50 25.12
N SER A 910 -25.91 5.42 25.69
CA SER A 910 -24.93 5.46 26.78
C SER A 910 -23.51 5.80 26.29
N GLY A 911 -22.87 6.82 26.87
CA GLY A 911 -21.52 7.29 26.54
C GLY A 911 -20.35 6.39 27.00
N GLN A 912 -20.36 5.11 26.66
CA GLN A 912 -19.17 4.23 26.69
C GLN A 912 -18.67 3.91 25.27
N GLY A 913 -19.01 4.77 24.30
CA GLY A 913 -18.82 4.53 22.89
C GLY A 913 -17.93 5.55 22.21
N VAL A 914 -17.87 5.43 20.89
CA VAL A 914 -17.14 6.31 19.99
C VAL A 914 -17.80 7.70 19.95
N ALA A 915 -17.01 8.77 20.13
CA ALA A 915 -17.50 10.15 20.13
C ALA A 915 -18.19 10.54 18.81
N TRP A 916 -19.10 11.51 18.87
CA TRP A 916 -19.75 12.08 17.69
C TRP A 916 -18.79 13.06 16.98
N ALA A 917 -18.55 12.85 15.69
CA ALA A 917 -17.68 13.70 14.87
C ALA A 917 -18.46 14.86 14.24
N SER A 918 -19.67 14.60 13.73
CA SER A 918 -20.52 15.61 13.09
C SER A 918 -21.99 15.20 13.12
N THR A 919 -22.90 16.17 13.09
CA THR A 919 -24.35 15.97 13.10
C THR A 919 -25.02 16.83 12.02
N ALA A 920 -26.19 16.40 11.57
CA ALA A 920 -27.00 17.10 10.58
C ALA A 920 -28.50 16.78 10.78
N SER A 921 -29.41 17.60 10.25
CA SER A 921 -30.86 17.31 10.28
C SER A 921 -31.57 17.61 8.98
N LEU A 922 -32.60 16.79 8.71
CA LEU A 922 -33.71 17.12 7.82
C LEU A 922 -34.99 17.23 8.67
N PRO A 923 -36.07 17.84 8.15
CA PRO A 923 -37.35 17.89 8.86
C PRO A 923 -37.76 16.49 9.39
N GLY A 924 -37.88 16.36 10.70
CA GLY A 924 -38.25 15.12 11.36
C GLY A 924 -37.16 14.05 11.49
N ARG A 925 -35.92 14.31 11.06
CA ARG A 925 -34.80 13.35 11.13
C ARG A 925 -33.49 13.96 11.63
N PHE A 926 -32.84 13.24 12.53
CA PHE A 926 -31.49 13.49 13.01
C PHE A 926 -30.51 12.54 12.33
N PHE A 927 -29.37 13.06 11.91
CA PHE A 927 -28.25 12.25 11.43
C PHE A 927 -27.00 12.56 12.23
N GLY A 928 -26.26 11.52 12.60
CA GLY A 928 -24.98 11.67 13.28
C GLY A 928 -23.93 10.73 12.72
N LEU A 929 -22.72 11.27 12.55
CA LEU A 929 -21.52 10.54 12.17
C LEU A 929 -20.64 10.41 13.42
N LYS A 930 -20.34 9.18 13.80
CA LYS A 930 -19.37 8.87 14.86
C LYS A 930 -17.95 8.89 14.31
N VAL A 931 -16.98 9.07 15.20
CA VAL A 931 -15.55 9.05 14.88
C VAL A 931 -15.23 7.77 14.09
N ASN A 932 -15.51 6.56 14.57
CA ASN A 932 -15.30 5.30 13.84
C ASN A 932 -15.97 5.13 12.45
N GLY A 933 -16.65 6.12 11.88
CA GLY A 933 -17.29 6.06 10.57
C GLY A 933 -18.71 5.48 10.59
N GLU A 934 -19.27 5.18 11.77
CA GLU A 934 -20.68 4.79 11.90
C GLU A 934 -21.58 6.02 11.67
N ILE A 935 -22.53 5.90 10.74
CA ILE A 935 -23.56 6.91 10.49
C ILE A 935 -24.89 6.37 11.00
N GLN A 936 -25.59 7.17 11.81
CA GLN A 936 -26.91 6.86 12.33
C GLN A 936 -27.94 7.88 11.84
N CYS A 937 -29.14 7.39 11.52
CA CYS A 937 -30.34 8.19 11.30
C CYS A 937 -31.36 7.88 12.40
N ARG A 938 -31.91 8.91 13.02
CA ARG A 938 -32.98 8.82 14.03
C ARG A 938 -34.17 9.69 13.64
N ASP A 939 -35.36 9.28 14.04
CA ASP A 939 -36.56 10.11 13.89
C ASP A 939 -36.61 11.23 14.95
N ALA A 940 -37.62 12.10 14.89
CA ALA A 940 -37.82 13.18 15.85
C ALA A 940 -38.07 12.73 17.29
N LEU A 941 -38.45 11.46 17.50
CA LEU A 941 -38.68 10.85 18.81
C LEU A 941 -37.42 10.16 19.35
N GLY A 942 -36.34 10.13 18.56
CA GLY A 942 -35.07 9.49 18.93
C GLY A 942 -34.96 8.02 18.56
N SER A 943 -35.98 7.42 17.93
CA SER A 943 -35.93 6.03 17.47
C SER A 943 -34.91 5.89 16.34
N LEU A 944 -34.09 4.84 16.39
CA LEU A 944 -33.10 4.55 15.33
C LEU A 944 -33.83 4.09 14.07
N ALA A 945 -33.84 4.92 13.03
CA ALA A 945 -34.44 4.59 11.74
C ALA A 945 -33.53 3.66 10.93
N TRP A 946 -32.23 3.96 10.87
CA TRP A 946 -31.22 3.09 10.28
C TRP A 946 -29.81 3.45 10.77
N LYS A 947 -28.88 2.51 10.59
CA LYS A 947 -27.44 2.73 10.79
C LYS A 947 -26.65 2.13 9.63
N MET A 948 -25.52 2.72 9.30
CA MET A 948 -24.58 2.15 8.33
C MET A 948 -23.14 2.39 8.75
N GLN A 949 -22.28 1.42 8.47
CA GLN A 949 -20.84 1.60 8.57
C GLN A 949 -20.36 2.21 7.26
N ALA A 950 -19.87 3.44 7.29
CA ALA A 950 -19.18 3.98 6.14
C ALA A 950 -17.78 3.31 6.02
N VAL A 951 -17.24 3.26 4.79
CA VAL A 951 -15.97 2.59 4.41
C VAL A 951 -14.93 2.66 5.54
N PRO A 952 -14.23 1.57 5.90
CA PRO A 952 -13.41 1.49 7.12
C PRO A 952 -12.48 2.69 7.22
N ALA A 953 -12.78 3.59 8.17
CA ALA A 953 -11.99 4.76 8.44
C ALA A 953 -10.64 4.30 9.01
N THR A 954 -9.56 4.50 8.26
CA THR A 954 -8.18 4.27 8.71
C THR A 954 -7.68 5.54 9.39
N TRP A 955 -7.70 5.56 10.72
CA TRP A 955 -7.42 6.75 11.53
C TRP A 955 -5.92 7.04 11.60
N SER A 956 -5.38 7.78 10.64
CA SER A 956 -4.03 8.37 10.76
C SER A 956 -4.01 9.90 10.83
N THR A 957 -5.13 10.60 10.56
CA THR A 957 -5.14 12.07 10.48
C THR A 957 -5.69 12.77 11.72
N GLY A 958 -6.35 12.05 12.64
CA GLY A 958 -6.97 12.65 13.84
C GLY A 958 -8.13 13.63 13.56
N ALA A 959 -8.50 13.82 12.29
CA ALA A 959 -9.53 14.75 11.87
C ALA A 959 -10.94 14.17 12.08
N PRO A 960 -11.93 14.93 12.58
CA PRO A 960 -13.33 14.47 12.62
C PRO A 960 -13.92 14.39 11.21
N GLY A 961 -14.71 13.33 10.94
CA GLY A 961 -15.52 13.27 9.73
C GLY A 961 -16.64 14.31 9.72
N ILE A 962 -17.18 14.61 8.54
CA ILE A 962 -18.20 15.64 8.33
C ILE A 962 -19.49 15.03 7.79
N LEU A 963 -20.62 15.54 8.27
CA LEU A 963 -21.94 15.24 7.73
C LEU A 963 -22.66 16.56 7.35
N ARG A 964 -23.24 16.61 6.15
CA ARG A 964 -24.02 17.75 5.63
C ARG A 964 -25.28 17.25 4.90
N THR A 965 -26.35 18.03 4.93
CA THR A 965 -27.58 17.75 4.17
C THR A 965 -27.55 18.45 2.81
N PHE A 966 -28.11 17.79 1.79
CA PHE A 966 -28.26 18.32 0.43
C PHE A 966 -29.45 17.65 -0.27
N ASP A 967 -30.46 18.38 -0.76
CA ASP A 967 -31.63 17.88 -1.52
C ASP A 967 -32.17 16.52 -1.03
N GLU A 968 -32.70 16.47 0.21
CA GLU A 968 -33.23 15.24 0.86
C GLU A 968 -32.20 14.08 0.99
N SER A 969 -30.91 14.37 0.86
CA SER A 969 -29.81 13.41 0.95
C SER A 969 -28.71 13.91 1.89
N LEU A 970 -27.74 13.06 2.18
CA LEU A 970 -26.59 13.38 3.03
C LEU A 970 -25.31 13.30 2.23
N ILE A 971 -24.38 14.20 2.54
CA ILE A 971 -22.99 14.12 2.12
C ILE A 971 -22.16 13.79 3.36
N ALA A 972 -21.51 12.62 3.34
CA ALA A 972 -20.59 12.17 4.38
C ALA A 972 -19.15 12.29 3.87
N GLY A 973 -18.31 13.03 4.58
CA GLY A 973 -16.87 13.12 4.36
C GLY A 973 -16.13 12.35 5.44
N ILE A 974 -15.50 11.24 5.10
CA ILE A 974 -14.86 10.33 6.05
C ILE A 974 -13.34 10.43 5.88
N PRO A 975 -12.60 10.77 6.94
CA PRO A 975 -11.14 10.82 6.88
C PRO A 975 -10.57 9.42 6.70
N THR A 976 -9.53 9.36 5.87
CA THR A 976 -8.69 8.19 5.62
C THR A 976 -7.23 8.62 5.62
N ASN A 977 -6.31 7.67 5.65
CA ASN A 977 -4.88 7.93 5.51
C ASN A 977 -4.46 8.46 4.13
N LEU A 978 -5.34 8.36 3.12
CA LEU A 978 -5.11 8.88 1.76
C LEU A 978 -5.78 10.26 1.53
N GLY A 979 -6.59 10.75 2.48
CA GLY A 979 -7.42 11.95 2.29
C GLY A 979 -8.83 11.78 2.84
N PHE A 980 -9.82 12.48 2.28
CA PHE A 980 -11.24 12.32 2.66
C PHE A 980 -12.01 11.53 1.61
N LEU A 981 -12.72 10.49 2.02
CA LEU A 981 -13.73 9.83 1.18
C LEU A 981 -15.05 10.57 1.30
N LEU A 982 -15.47 11.22 0.23
CA LEU A 982 -16.78 11.86 0.12
C LEU A 982 -17.78 10.87 -0.46
N GLN A 983 -18.92 10.70 0.20
CA GLN A 983 -19.97 9.79 -0.20
C GLN A 983 -21.34 10.44 -0.03
N ARG A 984 -22.15 10.44 -1.10
CA ARG A 984 -23.56 10.80 -1.02
C ARG A 984 -24.40 9.61 -0.58
N LEU A 985 -25.30 9.83 0.38
CA LEU A 985 -26.14 8.83 1.03
C LEU A 985 -27.61 9.24 0.97
N ALA A 986 -28.50 8.27 0.86
CA ALA A 986 -29.93 8.49 0.96
C ALA A 986 -30.30 8.81 2.43
N ALA A 987 -31.18 9.79 2.65
CA ALA A 987 -31.62 10.13 4.00
C ALA A 987 -32.62 9.11 4.58
N ASP A 988 -33.34 8.37 3.73
CA ASP A 988 -34.43 7.47 4.10
C ASP A 988 -33.99 6.02 4.34
N ARG A 989 -32.80 5.63 3.91
CA ARG A 989 -32.29 4.26 4.01
C ARG A 989 -30.75 4.23 3.99
N PRO A 990 -30.12 3.17 4.53
CA PRO A 990 -28.66 3.05 4.59
C PRO A 990 -28.07 2.68 3.22
N ARG A 991 -28.17 3.60 2.25
CA ARG A 991 -27.76 3.38 0.85
C ARG A 991 -26.90 4.52 0.34
N ALA A 992 -25.74 4.16 -0.20
CA ALA A 992 -24.93 5.05 -1.03
C ALA A 992 -25.66 5.39 -2.34
N LEU A 993 -25.78 6.69 -2.64
CA LEU A 993 -26.34 7.19 -3.89
C LEU A 993 -25.29 7.26 -5.00
N TRP A 994 -24.02 7.51 -4.65
CA TRP A 994 -22.92 7.36 -5.61
C TRP A 994 -22.41 5.92 -5.67
N PRO A 995 -22.07 5.41 -6.87
CA PRO A 995 -21.58 4.03 -7.03
C PRO A 995 -20.20 3.79 -6.42
N LYS A 996 -19.39 4.85 -6.28
CA LYS A 996 -18.09 4.83 -5.61
C LYS A 996 -17.91 6.11 -4.79
N PRO A 997 -17.28 6.05 -3.60
CA PRO A 997 -16.89 7.25 -2.87
C PRO A 997 -15.81 8.00 -3.66
N LEU A 998 -15.84 9.33 -3.57
CA LEU A 998 -14.83 10.21 -4.16
C LEU A 998 -13.69 10.41 -3.15
N LEU A 999 -12.47 10.01 -3.50
CA LEU A 999 -11.30 10.24 -2.65
C LEU A 999 -10.71 11.63 -2.93
N LEU A 1000 -10.48 12.38 -1.85
CA LEU A 1000 -9.99 13.75 -1.87
C LEU A 1000 -8.61 13.80 -1.19
N PRO A 1001 -7.49 13.72 -1.94
CA PRO A 1001 -6.15 13.65 -1.37
C PRO A 1001 -5.67 14.97 -0.73
N GLU A 1002 -4.92 14.85 0.37
CA GLU A 1002 -4.27 15.96 1.11
C GLU A 1002 -5.19 17.10 1.58
N VAL A 1003 -5.85 16.92 2.72
CA VAL A 1003 -6.53 18.02 3.42
C VAL A 1003 -5.91 18.24 4.79
N ASN A 1004 -5.28 19.42 4.99
CA ASN A 1004 -4.72 19.82 6.29
C ASN A 1004 -5.79 20.20 7.34
N SER A 1005 -7.06 20.31 6.97
CA SER A 1005 -8.17 20.45 7.93
C SER A 1005 -9.55 20.17 7.29
N PRO A 1006 -10.39 19.30 7.88
CA PRO A 1006 -11.74 18.98 7.39
C PRO A 1006 -12.68 20.19 7.26
N ALA A 1007 -12.43 21.29 7.96
CA ALA A 1007 -13.35 22.45 8.06
C ALA A 1007 -13.66 23.18 6.73
N GLN A 1008 -13.10 22.74 5.60
CA GLN A 1008 -13.12 23.46 4.32
C GLN A 1008 -14.04 22.86 3.25
N VAL A 1009 -14.68 21.70 3.48
CA VAL A 1009 -15.70 21.19 2.53
C VAL A 1009 -16.96 22.05 2.65
N GLN A 1010 -17.19 22.91 1.66
CA GLN A 1010 -18.35 23.79 1.59
C GLN A 1010 -19.33 23.28 0.54
N VAL A 1011 -20.54 22.92 0.97
CA VAL A 1011 -21.64 22.51 0.08
C VAL A 1011 -22.43 23.76 -0.32
N ILE A 1012 -22.49 24.03 -1.62
CA ILE A 1012 -23.13 25.21 -2.22
C ILE A 1012 -24.10 24.74 -3.29
N ASN A 1013 -25.40 24.71 -2.97
CA ASN A 1013 -26.42 24.16 -3.87
C ASN A 1013 -25.96 22.78 -4.40
N ARG A 1014 -25.90 22.60 -5.72
CA ARG A 1014 -25.49 21.37 -6.39
C ARG A 1014 -23.97 21.11 -6.42
N VAL A 1015 -23.14 21.99 -5.85
CA VAL A 1015 -21.68 21.90 -5.98
C VAL A 1015 -21.01 21.88 -4.61
N ALA A 1016 -20.06 20.99 -4.40
CA ALA A 1016 -19.15 21.04 -3.25
C ALA A 1016 -17.81 21.65 -3.68
N LEU A 1017 -17.36 22.65 -2.92
CA LEU A 1017 -16.02 23.20 -3.00
C LEU A 1017 -15.11 22.37 -2.07
N VAL A 1018 -14.05 21.80 -2.62
CA VAL A 1018 -13.21 20.84 -1.91
C VAL A 1018 -11.72 21.13 -2.14
N PRO A 1019 -10.89 21.28 -1.10
CA PRO A 1019 -9.44 21.39 -1.27
C PRO A 1019 -8.84 20.03 -1.68
N VAL A 1020 -8.05 20.01 -2.76
CA VAL A 1020 -7.35 18.84 -3.31
C VAL A 1020 -5.92 19.24 -3.70
N GLY A 1021 -4.91 18.70 -3.01
CA GLY A 1021 -3.49 18.90 -3.38
C GLY A 1021 -3.04 20.37 -3.44
N GLY A 1022 -3.63 21.21 -2.59
CA GLY A 1022 -3.40 22.66 -2.57
C GLY A 1022 -4.34 23.48 -3.48
N LYS A 1023 -5.06 22.88 -4.44
CA LYS A 1023 -6.10 23.53 -5.28
C LYS A 1023 -7.49 23.37 -4.67
N GLU A 1024 -8.45 24.20 -5.08
CA GLU A 1024 -9.87 23.98 -4.79
C GLU A 1024 -10.55 23.37 -6.03
N ALA A 1025 -11.13 22.18 -5.87
CA ALA A 1025 -11.90 21.46 -6.87
C ALA A 1025 -13.39 21.68 -6.65
N LEU A 1026 -14.16 21.76 -7.74
CA LEU A 1026 -15.62 21.81 -7.72
C LEU A 1026 -16.15 20.40 -8.01
N VAL A 1027 -16.99 19.87 -7.12
CA VAL A 1027 -17.62 18.55 -7.28
C VAL A 1027 -19.11 18.72 -7.46
N ASP A 1028 -19.67 18.22 -8.56
CA ASP A 1028 -21.12 18.13 -8.72
C ASP A 1028 -21.67 17.07 -7.76
N LEU A 1029 -22.49 17.51 -6.81
CA LEU A 1029 -23.08 16.65 -5.78
C LEU A 1029 -24.14 15.70 -6.33
N GLU A 1030 -24.71 15.99 -7.51
CA GLU A 1030 -25.68 15.11 -8.14
C GLU A 1030 -24.98 13.91 -8.77
N SER A 1031 -23.96 14.15 -9.61
CA SER A 1031 -23.24 13.11 -10.35
C SER A 1031 -22.05 12.50 -9.62
N GLY A 1032 -21.54 13.15 -8.56
CA GLY A 1032 -20.30 12.75 -7.87
C GLY A 1032 -19.05 12.92 -8.73
N LYS A 1033 -19.12 13.73 -9.80
CA LYS A 1033 -18.00 14.00 -10.71
C LYS A 1033 -17.40 15.37 -10.41
N GLU A 1034 -16.10 15.46 -10.56
CA GLU A 1034 -15.40 16.75 -10.59
C GLU A 1034 -15.87 17.55 -11.81
N ILE A 1035 -16.26 18.81 -11.58
CA ILE A 1035 -16.63 19.75 -12.62
C ILE A 1035 -15.31 20.31 -13.19
N PRO A 1036 -15.05 20.20 -14.50
CA PRO A 1036 -13.85 20.77 -15.10
C PRO A 1036 -13.83 22.29 -14.92
N GLY A 1037 -12.88 22.79 -14.13
CA GLY A 1037 -12.67 24.21 -13.89
C GLY A 1037 -11.66 24.39 -12.76
N GLU A 1038 -10.47 24.92 -13.06
CA GLU A 1038 -9.48 25.18 -12.04
C GLU A 1038 -9.83 26.47 -11.28
N ILE A 1039 -10.05 26.38 -9.97
CA ILE A 1039 -9.90 27.54 -9.09
C ILE A 1039 -8.41 27.58 -8.72
N PRO A 1040 -7.66 28.63 -9.09
CA PRO A 1040 -6.24 28.71 -8.78
C PRO A 1040 -6.02 28.62 -7.27
N SER A 1041 -5.23 27.65 -6.84
CA SER A 1041 -4.68 27.65 -5.49
C SER A 1041 -3.83 28.90 -5.29
N ALA A 1042 -4.10 29.66 -4.25
CA ALA A 1042 -3.03 30.49 -3.69
C ALA A 1042 -1.89 29.56 -3.27
N LYS A 1043 -0.65 29.88 -3.66
CA LYS A 1043 0.53 29.14 -3.18
C LYS A 1043 0.44 29.01 -1.65
N LYS A 1044 0.70 27.80 -1.16
CA LYS A 1044 0.90 27.39 0.23
C LYS A 1044 0.84 28.55 1.25
N GLY A 1045 -0.36 28.84 1.77
CA GLY A 1045 -0.54 29.64 2.99
C GLY A 1045 -1.25 31.00 2.86
N ASP A 1046 -1.43 31.57 1.67
CA ASP A 1046 -1.53 33.05 1.61
C ASP A 1046 -2.87 33.67 1.15
N CYS A 1047 -3.88 32.90 0.73
CA CYS A 1047 -5.25 33.40 0.51
C CYS A 1047 -6.31 32.41 0.99
N HIS A 1048 -7.29 32.87 1.76
CA HIS A 1048 -8.51 32.12 2.07
C HIS A 1048 -9.62 32.56 1.10
N TRP A 1049 -10.18 31.60 0.35
CA TRP A 1049 -11.43 31.81 -0.36
C TRP A 1049 -12.59 31.73 0.62
N ASN A 1050 -13.50 32.68 0.50
CA ASN A 1050 -14.74 32.70 1.26
C ASN A 1050 -15.91 32.80 0.28
N CYS A 1051 -17.05 32.23 0.65
CA CYS A 1051 -18.25 32.32 -0.18
C CYS A 1051 -19.51 32.58 0.65
N ILE A 1052 -20.49 33.21 0.02
CA ILE A 1052 -21.86 33.32 0.51
C ILE A 1052 -22.79 32.98 -0.64
N SER A 1053 -23.76 32.12 -0.39
CA SER A 1053 -24.78 31.73 -1.38
C SER A 1053 -26.16 32.22 -0.94
N THR A 1054 -26.95 32.68 -1.90
CA THR A 1054 -28.39 32.88 -1.80
C THR A 1054 -29.10 31.84 -2.66
N ALA A 1055 -30.42 31.73 -2.53
CA ALA A 1055 -31.24 30.75 -3.25
C ALA A 1055 -30.91 30.64 -4.77
N ASN A 1056 -30.45 31.74 -5.38
CA ASN A 1056 -30.23 31.81 -6.82
C ASN A 1056 -28.80 32.24 -7.24
N ARG A 1057 -27.89 32.58 -6.31
CA ARG A 1057 -26.59 33.21 -6.64
C ARG A 1057 -25.50 32.87 -5.63
N THR A 1058 -24.25 32.76 -6.09
CA THR A 1058 -23.08 32.55 -5.22
C THR A 1058 -22.07 33.67 -5.41
N LEU A 1059 -21.68 34.29 -4.30
CA LEU A 1059 -20.64 35.31 -4.23
C LEU A 1059 -19.36 34.66 -3.70
N LEU A 1060 -18.27 34.78 -4.46
CA LEU A 1060 -16.94 34.29 -4.10
C LEU A 1060 -16.02 35.48 -3.90
N TRP A 1061 -15.21 35.47 -2.84
CA TRP A 1061 -14.15 36.45 -2.65
C TRP A 1061 -12.91 35.83 -2.00
N THR A 1062 -11.80 36.55 -2.11
CA THR A 1062 -10.47 36.19 -1.61
C THR A 1062 -9.92 37.40 -0.85
N ASN A 1063 -9.13 37.20 0.19
CA ASN A 1063 -8.37 38.29 0.82
C ASN A 1063 -7.07 38.54 -0.01
N PRO A 1064 -6.98 39.56 -0.90
CA PRO A 1064 -5.75 39.82 -1.64
C PRO A 1064 -4.64 40.28 -0.68
N GLN A 1065 -3.36 40.04 -0.99
CA GLN A 1065 -2.21 40.55 -0.21
C GLN A 1065 -1.96 42.05 -0.47
N PRO A 1066 -1.23 42.80 0.40
CA PRO A 1066 -0.93 44.22 0.21
C PRO A 1066 -0.11 44.56 -1.05
N SER A 1067 0.38 43.55 -1.77
CA SER A 1067 1.39 43.64 -2.84
C SER A 1067 0.88 43.24 -4.23
N TRP A 1068 -0.44 43.32 -4.48
CA TRP A 1068 -1.04 42.96 -5.77
C TRP A 1068 -1.55 44.20 -6.51
N ALA A 1069 -1.35 44.25 -7.84
CA ALA A 1069 -1.99 45.23 -8.73
C ALA A 1069 -3.12 44.53 -9.47
N VAL A 1070 -4.34 45.04 -9.36
CA VAL A 1070 -5.49 44.45 -10.07
C VAL A 1070 -5.62 45.14 -11.41
N GLN A 1071 -5.59 44.36 -12.49
CA GLN A 1071 -5.85 44.87 -13.83
C GLN A 1071 -7.16 44.24 -14.34
N VAL A 1072 -8.21 45.04 -14.49
CA VAL A 1072 -9.49 44.54 -14.99
C VAL A 1072 -9.62 44.93 -16.45
N SER A 1073 -9.71 43.94 -17.33
CA SER A 1073 -9.97 44.15 -18.75
C SER A 1073 -11.41 43.79 -19.10
N TRP A 1074 -12.15 44.76 -19.65
CA TRP A 1074 -13.55 44.61 -20.05
C TRP A 1074 -13.76 45.25 -21.43
N LEU A 1075 -14.32 44.49 -22.38
CA LEU A 1075 -14.65 44.98 -23.74
C LEU A 1075 -13.48 45.65 -24.48
N GLY A 1076 -12.24 45.16 -24.29
CA GLY A 1076 -11.05 45.71 -24.93
C GLY A 1076 -10.44 46.93 -24.22
N CYS A 1077 -11.07 47.44 -23.16
CA CYS A 1077 -10.48 48.42 -22.25
C CYS A 1077 -9.78 47.70 -21.11
N ALA A 1078 -8.55 48.09 -20.77
CA ALA A 1078 -7.82 47.58 -19.60
C ALA A 1078 -7.66 48.71 -18.58
N TRP A 1079 -8.16 48.50 -17.37
CA TRP A 1079 -7.95 49.41 -16.24
C TRP A 1079 -6.90 48.80 -15.31
N GLU A 1080 -5.79 49.51 -15.15
CA GLU A 1080 -4.71 49.14 -14.23
C GLU A 1080 -4.78 50.04 -13.00
N PHE A 1081 -4.83 49.43 -11.81
CA PHE A 1081 -4.88 50.16 -10.55
C PHE A 1081 -3.52 50.06 -9.85
N GLN A 1082 -2.78 51.18 -9.81
CA GLN A 1082 -1.53 51.32 -9.07
C GLN A 1082 -1.76 52.11 -7.76
N PRO A 1083 -1.21 51.67 -6.62
CA PRO A 1083 -1.35 52.40 -5.36
C PRO A 1083 -0.28 53.49 -5.26
N ASP A 1084 -0.39 54.54 -6.07
CA ASP A 1084 0.49 55.70 -5.95
C ASP A 1084 -0.01 56.62 -4.82
N GLY A 1085 0.83 56.79 -3.82
CA GLY A 1085 0.55 57.66 -2.70
C GLY A 1085 0.53 59.12 -3.15
N ILE A 1086 -0.58 59.82 -2.85
CA ILE A 1086 -0.71 61.21 -2.35
C ILE A 1086 -2.06 61.87 -2.81
N TYR A 1087 -2.99 62.02 -1.84
CA TYR A 1087 -4.16 62.96 -1.71
C TYR A 1087 -5.35 62.95 -2.73
N PRO A 1088 -6.49 63.64 -2.47
CA PRO A 1088 -7.26 63.95 -1.25
C PRO A 1088 -8.76 63.50 -1.32
N LYS A 1089 -9.55 63.86 -0.29
CA LYS A 1089 -10.99 63.58 -0.09
C LYS A 1089 -11.87 63.65 -1.34
N GLY A 1090 -12.52 62.52 -1.66
CA GLY A 1090 -13.60 62.38 -2.63
C GLY A 1090 -13.49 61.05 -3.34
N ILE A 1091 -14.17 60.00 -2.85
CA ILE A 1091 -14.17 58.69 -3.52
C ILE A 1091 -15.42 58.61 -4.39
N GLU A 1092 -15.24 58.71 -5.70
CA GLU A 1092 -16.20 58.18 -6.67
C GLU A 1092 -16.02 56.66 -6.76
N LEU A 1093 -17.13 55.93 -6.66
CA LEU A 1093 -17.19 54.47 -6.70
C LEU A 1093 -17.24 54.00 -8.16
N LEU A 1094 -16.37 53.07 -8.57
CA LEU A 1094 -16.54 52.34 -9.83
C LEU A 1094 -17.20 50.97 -9.52
N SER A 1095 -18.48 50.84 -9.86
CA SER A 1095 -19.19 49.56 -9.88
C SER A 1095 -18.98 48.89 -11.24
N LEU A 1096 -18.49 47.64 -11.25
CA LEU A 1096 -18.45 46.82 -12.45
C LEU A 1096 -19.53 45.75 -12.37
N THR A 1097 -20.67 46.01 -12.99
CA THR A 1097 -21.76 45.03 -13.16
C THR A 1097 -21.58 44.32 -14.50
N PRO A 1098 -21.13 43.05 -14.56
CA PRO A 1098 -21.12 42.33 -15.82
C PRO A 1098 -22.56 41.97 -16.19
N SER A 1099 -23.11 42.62 -17.23
CA SER A 1099 -24.35 42.16 -17.84
C SER A 1099 -24.11 40.89 -18.67
N LEU A 1100 -25.11 40.01 -18.63
CA LEU A 1100 -25.16 38.67 -19.22
C LEU A 1100 -24.69 38.66 -20.70
N ALA A 1101 -23.46 38.20 -20.92
CA ALA A 1101 -23.02 37.62 -22.19
C ALA A 1101 -21.83 36.68 -21.93
N ALA A 1102 -21.93 35.46 -22.48
CA ALA A 1102 -21.00 34.35 -22.28
C ALA A 1102 -19.55 34.68 -22.68
N GLY A 1103 -18.61 34.15 -21.89
CA GLY A 1103 -17.17 34.14 -22.17
C GLY A 1103 -16.44 35.43 -21.81
N LYS A 1104 -16.05 35.60 -20.53
CA LYS A 1104 -15.19 36.71 -20.09
C LYS A 1104 -14.20 36.24 -19.02
N SER A 1105 -12.93 36.65 -19.17
CA SER A 1105 -11.80 36.24 -18.34
C SER A 1105 -11.26 37.40 -17.49
N LEU A 1106 -10.99 37.16 -16.20
CA LEU A 1106 -10.37 38.13 -15.28
C LEU A 1106 -8.86 37.86 -15.18
N HIS A 1107 -8.03 38.90 -15.25
CA HIS A 1107 -6.57 38.80 -15.14
C HIS A 1107 -6.07 39.39 -13.81
N LEU A 1108 -5.30 38.61 -13.05
CA LEU A 1108 -4.66 39.07 -11.79
C LEU A 1108 -3.15 39.06 -11.96
N ASN A 1109 -2.49 40.20 -11.71
CA ASN A 1109 -1.04 40.38 -11.85
C ASN A 1109 -0.39 40.72 -10.50
N SER A 1110 0.71 40.01 -10.15
CA SER A 1110 1.48 40.33 -8.94
C SER A 1110 2.53 41.42 -9.20
N TYR A 1111 2.80 42.29 -8.20
CA TYR A 1111 3.69 43.45 -8.31
C TYR A 1111 5.16 43.11 -8.63
N ALA A 1112 5.55 41.82 -8.52
CA ALA A 1112 6.90 41.35 -8.83
C ALA A 1112 7.03 40.68 -10.22
N GLY A 1113 6.00 40.72 -11.07
CA GLY A 1113 6.05 40.17 -12.43
C GLY A 1113 6.23 38.65 -12.53
N ARG A 1114 6.04 37.90 -11.43
CA ARG A 1114 6.31 36.45 -11.38
C ARG A 1114 5.08 35.55 -11.55
N GLY A 1115 3.96 36.09 -12.02
CA GLY A 1115 2.80 35.29 -12.38
C GLY A 1115 1.61 36.15 -12.77
N SER A 1116 0.99 35.81 -13.90
CA SER A 1116 -0.35 36.23 -14.29
C SER A 1116 -1.29 35.03 -14.10
N THR A 1117 -2.48 35.28 -13.58
CA THR A 1117 -3.51 34.24 -13.44
C THR A 1117 -4.76 34.69 -14.17
N ARG A 1118 -5.23 33.85 -15.10
CA ARG A 1118 -6.46 34.07 -15.86
C ARG A 1118 -7.56 33.22 -15.24
N LEU A 1119 -8.67 33.85 -14.89
CA LEU A 1119 -9.87 33.21 -14.35
C LEU A 1119 -10.98 33.29 -15.38
N ASP A 1120 -11.40 32.15 -15.93
CA ASP A 1120 -12.56 32.07 -16.81
C ASP A 1120 -13.82 31.87 -15.94
N LEU A 1121 -14.68 32.88 -15.90
CA LEU A 1121 -15.85 32.87 -15.00
C LEU A 1121 -17.03 32.13 -15.64
N SER A 1122 -17.60 31.18 -14.90
CA SER A 1122 -18.86 30.50 -15.23
C SER A 1122 -20.07 31.42 -14.99
N PRO A 1123 -21.20 31.25 -15.71
CA PRO A 1123 -22.38 32.12 -15.61
C PRO A 1123 -23.07 32.17 -14.23
N TYR A 1124 -22.63 31.35 -13.27
CA TYR A 1124 -23.22 31.23 -11.93
C TYR A 1124 -22.50 32.06 -10.84
N PHE A 1125 -21.44 32.80 -11.19
CA PHE A 1125 -20.57 33.46 -10.20
C PHE A 1125 -20.47 34.97 -10.41
N PHE A 1126 -20.52 35.72 -9.30
CA PHE A 1126 -20.18 37.13 -9.26
C PHE A 1126 -18.89 37.31 -8.46
N PHE A 1127 -17.93 38.04 -9.02
CA PHE A 1127 -16.66 38.36 -8.37
C PHE A 1127 -16.71 39.79 -7.82
N VAL A 1128 -16.37 39.97 -6.55
CA VAL A 1128 -16.24 41.31 -5.93
C VAL A 1128 -14.81 41.43 -5.38
N PRO A 1129 -13.97 42.33 -5.92
CA PRO A 1129 -12.66 42.59 -5.32
C PRO A 1129 -12.82 43.28 -3.95
N GLU A 1130 -12.03 42.87 -2.96
CA GLU A 1130 -12.02 43.49 -1.63
C GLU A 1130 -11.40 44.91 -1.67
N LEU A 1131 -12.07 45.88 -1.05
CA LEU A 1131 -11.57 47.25 -0.81
C LEU A 1131 -10.59 47.26 0.37
N ARG A 1132 -9.31 47.56 0.13
CA ARG A 1132 -8.32 47.76 1.21
C ARG A 1132 -8.16 49.24 1.56
N PHE A 1133 -8.38 49.58 2.83
CA PHE A 1133 -8.09 50.90 3.41
C PHE A 1133 -6.84 50.82 4.30
N ARG A 1134 -5.85 51.70 4.08
CA ARG A 1134 -4.69 51.81 4.98
C ARG A 1134 -5.11 52.52 6.26
N SER A 1135 -5.44 51.77 7.33
CA SER A 1135 -5.27 52.13 8.76
C SER A 1135 -6.23 51.42 9.75
N ILE A 1136 -6.61 50.16 9.53
CA ILE A 1136 -7.45 49.44 10.51
C ILE A 1136 -6.65 48.29 11.16
N PRO A 1137 -6.63 48.17 12.51
CA PRO A 1137 -5.91 47.10 13.21
C PRO A 1137 -6.50 45.70 12.90
N PRO A 1138 -5.70 44.62 13.00
CA PRO A 1138 -5.99 43.29 12.43
C PRO A 1138 -7.10 42.47 13.13
N PHE A 1139 -7.96 43.07 13.97
CA PHE A 1139 -8.81 42.34 14.91
C PHE A 1139 -10.30 42.23 14.56
N SER A 1140 -10.72 42.55 13.35
CA SER A 1140 -12.11 42.32 12.94
C SER A 1140 -12.20 41.81 11.50
N LYS A 1141 -12.62 40.55 11.33
CA LYS A 1141 -13.00 40.01 10.03
C LYS A 1141 -14.19 40.82 9.47
N PRO A 1142 -14.24 41.13 8.17
CA PRO A 1142 -15.44 41.70 7.58
C PRO A 1142 -16.60 40.74 7.81
N VAL A 1143 -17.68 41.24 8.40
CA VAL A 1143 -18.90 40.47 8.59
C VAL A 1143 -19.80 40.74 7.40
N LEU A 1144 -20.09 39.68 6.65
CA LEU A 1144 -20.91 39.73 5.44
C LEU A 1144 -22.27 39.14 5.72
N LEU A 1145 -23.31 39.90 5.44
CA LEU A 1145 -24.68 39.49 5.66
C LEU A 1145 -25.48 39.66 4.38
N SER A 1146 -26.20 38.62 4.00
CA SER A 1146 -26.96 38.56 2.76
C SER A 1146 -28.46 38.62 3.03
N SER A 1147 -29.17 39.44 2.25
CA SER A 1147 -30.61 39.36 2.02
C SER A 1147 -30.87 38.98 0.56
N GLN A 1148 -32.10 38.59 0.22
CA GLN A 1148 -32.47 38.18 -1.14
C GLN A 1148 -32.11 39.21 -2.23
N GLU A 1149 -31.88 40.49 -1.88
CA GLU A 1149 -31.58 41.57 -2.83
C GLU A 1149 -30.35 42.44 -2.49
N LYS A 1150 -29.69 42.26 -1.33
CA LYS A 1150 -28.58 43.13 -0.88
C LYS A 1150 -27.52 42.35 -0.10
N VAL A 1151 -26.25 42.69 -0.30
CA VAL A 1151 -25.10 42.19 0.49
C VAL A 1151 -24.50 43.35 1.28
N LEU A 1152 -24.39 43.21 2.60
CA LEU A 1152 -23.77 44.22 3.45
C LEU A 1152 -22.37 43.77 3.87
N VAL A 1153 -21.41 44.67 3.74
CA VAL A 1153 -20.02 44.47 4.18
C VAL A 1153 -19.75 45.41 5.36
N HIS A 1154 -19.48 44.84 6.54
CA HIS A 1154 -19.08 45.63 7.70
C HIS A 1154 -17.54 45.74 7.79
N LEU A 1155 -17.03 46.98 7.80
CA LEU A 1155 -15.64 47.33 8.11
C LEU A 1155 -15.62 48.22 9.37
N PRO A 1156 -14.55 48.22 10.19
CA PRO A 1156 -14.51 49.05 11.40
C PRO A 1156 -14.78 50.53 11.12
N GLY A 1157 -15.92 51.01 11.60
CA GLY A 1157 -16.37 52.39 11.46
C GLY A 1157 -17.34 52.67 10.30
N THR A 1158 -17.54 51.74 9.34
CA THR A 1158 -18.40 51.98 8.16
C THR A 1158 -19.05 50.69 7.63
N ILE A 1159 -20.34 50.75 7.27
CA ILE A 1159 -21.06 49.67 6.57
C ILE A 1159 -21.23 50.06 5.12
N TYR A 1160 -20.94 49.12 4.22
CA TYR A 1160 -21.23 49.26 2.80
C TYR A 1160 -22.44 48.40 2.45
N CYS A 1161 -23.43 49.00 1.79
CA CYS A 1161 -24.56 48.28 1.21
C CYS A 1161 -24.33 48.08 -0.28
N LEU A 1162 -24.01 46.85 -0.68
CA LEU A 1162 -23.92 46.46 -2.08
C LEU A 1162 -25.36 46.18 -2.58
N GLN A 1163 -25.95 47.15 -3.26
CA GLN A 1163 -27.08 46.93 -4.15
C GLN A 1163 -26.54 46.53 -5.54
N PRO A 1164 -27.18 45.56 -6.23
CA PRO A 1164 -26.81 45.19 -7.59
C PRO A 1164 -26.86 46.36 -8.58
#